data_AF-A0A542W0S1-F1
#
_entry.id   AF-A0A542W0S1-F1
#
_cell.length_a   1.000
_cell.length_b   1.000
_cell.length_c   1.000
_cell.angle_alpha   90.00
_cell.angle_beta   90.00
_cell.angle_gamma   90.00
#
_symmetry.space_group_name_H-M   'P 1'
#
loop_
_entity.id
_entity.type
_entity.pdbx_description
1 polymer ?
#
loop_
_entity_poly.entity_id
_entity_poly.type
_entity_poly.pdbx_seq_one_letter_code
_entity_poly.pdbx_strand_id
1 'polypeptide(L)'
;MKLSHIVKTMAHNQTLLSSDKDVTPRLSRQREQRRQFLKLFASIIPAGLFLSGQAYGQRNSIAIVNQPAETDSKIAKWQTLRSGTSLSFQDYASFLIENPHWPAENILRKAAEKNLTDALTAIGEKPQQALRFFQLYPPVSNNGRAAYALILDQYNQQGEAVRQAKAAWTEGYLSPDIENKLFIRFNNSFTAQEQAIREDRLLWGHNIEAARLQLNRVSEDQKPLFEARMALQSMAPEAEALLSALGSDADNNPGILADHALYLRAKTRPFDARALLAAPRQLQQMPSDAEEWLSLLLTFAKATANDKQYAQTLAIVRQVYSIFPDSRKVKEQSFTIRDRYTDLLFLGGRTALKYLNQPKEALVFFGNYAAASKSPQSRSRGYYWAGRSALAMRDEALARRYFAAAGQAPDQFYGQFSLELLGQAVPIPPYSASLPDSSQQNSFYSRSLVQATIRLGQQQNWRDQSLFLRALANSLTQPDEYTMAVDLSQRIGRQDLAVMASRAMRNSDLIAYNRSGYPSYSLPESSEPSWVMVHALSRQESQFDRHAKSSVGALGLMQLMPKTARDQAQKLGLSYDPSRLVNDPAFNLTLGASFYERMRSYYQGSHLLAVAAYNSGPGNVNRYLSSYGDPRLPHADVLDWIEDFPLDETRNYIQRVLENAVVYSRIDPDPNRSRVGGQALSDYLGGMDHIGPTLSR
;
A
#
# COMPACT_ATOMS: atom_id res chain seq x y z
N MET A 1 -57.07 -35.55 -0.31
CA MET A 1 -58.25 -36.43 -0.49
C MET A 1 -58.83 -36.12 -1.86
N LYS A 2 -58.45 -36.89 -2.91
CA LYS A 2 -59.18 -38.04 -3.52
C LYS A 2 -60.54 -37.57 -4.09
N LEU A 3 -60.88 -37.71 -5.38
CA LEU A 3 -60.65 -38.76 -6.40
C LEU A 3 -60.93 -38.15 -7.80
N SER A 4 -60.02 -38.26 -8.78
CA SER A 4 -60.00 -39.20 -9.93
C SER A 4 -61.20 -39.13 -10.91
N HIS A 5 -61.07 -38.72 -12.18
CA HIS A 5 -60.45 -39.39 -13.35
C HIS A 5 -61.32 -40.47 -14.03
N ILE A 6 -61.85 -40.16 -15.22
CA ILE A 6 -62.15 -41.05 -16.37
C ILE A 6 -62.01 -40.12 -17.61
N VAL A 7 -60.94 -40.06 -18.39
CA VAL A 7 -60.30 -41.01 -19.34
C VAL A 7 -61.15 -41.36 -20.58
N LYS A 8 -60.72 -40.75 -21.71
CA LYS A 8 -60.84 -41.16 -23.14
C LYS A 8 -62.25 -41.11 -23.75
N THR A 9 -62.47 -40.53 -24.93
CA THR A 9 -62.10 -41.14 -26.23
C THR A 9 -62.15 -40.11 -27.39
N MET A 10 -61.09 -40.10 -28.22
CA MET A 10 -60.96 -39.87 -29.68
C MET A 10 -61.78 -38.76 -30.37
N ALA A 11 -61.18 -37.73 -30.97
CA ALA A 11 -60.36 -37.71 -32.20
C ALA A 11 -61.15 -37.83 -33.53
N HIS A 12 -60.88 -36.84 -34.39
CA HIS A 12 -60.64 -36.95 -35.84
C HIS A 12 -61.67 -36.41 -36.86
N ASN A 13 -61.10 -35.62 -37.78
CA ASN A 13 -61.42 -35.39 -39.19
C ASN A 13 -62.51 -34.38 -39.56
N GLN A 14 -62.11 -33.20 -40.08
CA GLN A 14 -61.87 -32.86 -41.51
C GLN A 14 -63.17 -32.23 -42.07
N THR A 15 -63.24 -31.12 -42.81
CA THR A 15 -62.38 -30.60 -43.89
C THR A 15 -63.02 -29.32 -44.47
N LEU A 16 -62.19 -28.32 -44.85
CA LEU A 16 -62.20 -27.53 -46.12
C LEU A 16 -63.36 -26.55 -46.38
N LEU A 17 -63.27 -25.44 -47.14
CA LEU A 17 -62.25 -24.66 -47.87
C LEU A 17 -62.97 -23.45 -48.49
N SER A 18 -62.30 -22.32 -48.69
CA SER A 18 -62.38 -21.46 -49.90
C SER A 18 -61.37 -20.30 -49.72
N SER A 19 -60.16 -20.42 -50.28
CA SER A 19 -59.69 -19.95 -51.62
C SER A 19 -59.36 -18.44 -51.60
N ASP A 20 -58.20 -17.91 -52.00
CA ASP A 20 -57.16 -18.29 -52.97
C ASP A 20 -55.80 -17.71 -52.51
N LYS A 21 -54.66 -18.43 -52.58
CA LYS A 21 -53.70 -18.53 -53.71
C LYS A 21 -53.17 -17.18 -54.24
N ASP A 22 -52.01 -16.73 -53.74
CA ASP A 22 -50.72 -16.90 -54.43
C ASP A 22 -49.55 -16.18 -53.71
N VAL A 23 -48.35 -16.75 -53.88
CA VAL A 23 -47.01 -16.22 -53.55
C VAL A 23 -46.45 -16.43 -52.13
N THR A 24 -45.92 -17.64 -51.89
CA THR A 24 -44.66 -17.84 -51.13
C THR A 24 -43.73 -18.72 -51.99
N PRO A 25 -42.46 -18.31 -52.21
CA PRO A 25 -41.38 -19.03 -51.55
C PRO A 25 -40.13 -18.15 -51.29
N ARG A 26 -39.95 -17.60 -50.08
CA ARG A 26 -38.70 -16.89 -49.72
C ARG A 26 -38.30 -16.98 -48.24
N LEU A 27 -38.42 -18.14 -47.58
CA LEU A 27 -37.86 -18.29 -46.22
C LEU A 27 -37.13 -19.61 -45.92
N SER A 28 -37.07 -20.56 -46.86
CA SER A 28 -36.33 -21.81 -46.67
C SER A 28 -34.93 -21.86 -47.32
N ARG A 29 -34.50 -20.85 -48.10
CA ARG A 29 -33.15 -20.81 -48.73
C ARG A 29 -32.07 -20.03 -47.97
N GLN A 30 -32.39 -19.29 -46.90
CA GLN A 30 -31.39 -18.50 -46.16
C GLN A 30 -30.73 -19.23 -44.97
N ARG A 31 -31.24 -20.40 -44.56
CA ARG A 31 -30.65 -21.18 -43.45
C ARG A 31 -29.56 -22.17 -43.90
N GLU A 32 -29.54 -22.58 -45.17
CA GLU A 32 -28.47 -23.46 -45.70
C GLU A 32 -27.30 -22.69 -46.33
N GLN A 33 -27.51 -21.50 -46.92
CA GLN A 33 -26.40 -20.68 -47.43
C GLN A 33 -25.56 -20.00 -46.32
N ARG A 34 -26.11 -19.79 -45.11
CA ARG A 34 -25.34 -19.30 -43.95
C ARG A 34 -24.43 -20.36 -43.32
N ARG A 35 -24.65 -21.65 -43.58
CA ARG A 35 -23.79 -22.75 -43.08
C ARG A 35 -22.62 -23.09 -44.02
N GLN A 36 -22.65 -22.67 -45.28
CA GLN A 36 -21.56 -22.89 -46.24
C GLN A 36 -20.63 -21.68 -46.45
N PHE A 37 -21.07 -20.46 -46.14
CA PHE A 37 -20.20 -19.26 -46.28
C PHE A 37 -19.19 -19.07 -45.14
N LEU A 38 -19.35 -19.78 -44.01
CA LEU A 38 -18.43 -19.72 -42.86
C LEU A 38 -17.29 -20.76 -42.88
N LYS A 39 -17.12 -21.50 -43.99
CA LYS A 39 -16.08 -22.55 -44.11
C LYS A 39 -14.95 -22.23 -45.10
N LEU A 40 -14.80 -20.99 -45.58
CA LEU A 40 -13.78 -20.66 -46.61
C LEU A 40 -12.83 -19.49 -46.31
N PHE A 41 -12.74 -19.01 -45.07
CA PHE A 41 -11.63 -18.14 -44.64
C PHE A 41 -11.04 -18.62 -43.31
N ALA A 42 -10.59 -19.87 -43.31
CA ALA A 42 -9.80 -20.46 -42.23
C ALA A 42 -8.37 -20.72 -42.73
N SER A 43 -7.63 -19.64 -42.99
CA SER A 43 -6.18 -19.72 -43.16
C SER A 43 -5.57 -18.32 -43.02
N ILE A 44 -4.70 -18.19 -42.01
CA ILE A 44 -3.79 -17.07 -41.72
C ILE A 44 -4.39 -15.90 -40.92
N ILE A 45 -4.63 -16.14 -39.62
CA ILE A 45 -4.48 -15.16 -38.54
C ILE A 45 -3.90 -15.92 -37.33
N PRO A 46 -2.79 -15.51 -36.70
CA PRO A 46 -2.31 -16.18 -35.50
C PRO A 46 -3.27 -15.86 -34.34
N ALA A 47 -4.08 -16.85 -33.96
CA ALA A 47 -4.93 -16.80 -32.78
C ALA A 47 -4.05 -16.74 -31.51
N GLY A 48 -3.92 -15.55 -30.94
CA GLY A 48 -3.27 -15.33 -29.65
C GLY A 48 -4.15 -15.81 -28.49
N LEU A 49 -3.80 -16.97 -27.93
CA LEU A 49 -3.89 -17.35 -26.51
C LEU A 49 -5.10 -16.86 -25.71
N PHE A 50 -6.26 -17.48 -25.92
CA PHE A 50 -7.27 -17.68 -24.86
C PHE A 50 -7.16 -19.12 -24.37
N LEU A 51 -6.47 -19.32 -23.25
CA LEU A 51 -6.41 -20.62 -22.58
C LEU A 51 -7.63 -20.78 -21.68
N SER A 52 -8.67 -21.42 -22.21
CA SER A 52 -9.73 -22.08 -21.44
C SER A 52 -9.12 -23.12 -20.51
N GLY A 53 -9.56 -23.15 -19.26
CA GLY A 53 -9.07 -24.06 -18.23
C GLY A 53 -9.29 -25.53 -18.56
N GLN A 54 -8.30 -26.17 -19.18
CA GLN A 54 -8.02 -27.61 -19.13
C GLN A 54 -6.53 -27.83 -19.47
N ALA A 55 -5.86 -28.66 -18.66
CA ALA A 55 -4.43 -29.00 -18.67
C ALA A 55 -3.44 -27.93 -18.15
N TYR A 56 -3.52 -27.60 -16.86
CA TYR A 56 -2.49 -26.85 -16.11
C TYR A 56 -1.23 -27.70 -15.74
N GLY A 57 -0.90 -28.71 -16.55
CA GLY A 57 0.20 -29.61 -16.26
C GLY A 57 0.74 -30.25 -17.52
N GLN A 58 1.46 -29.49 -18.35
CA GLN A 58 2.38 -30.05 -19.37
C GLN A 58 3.26 -28.99 -20.09
N ARG A 59 3.66 -27.90 -19.42
CA ARG A 59 4.83 -27.12 -19.84
C ARG A 59 5.98 -27.37 -18.86
N ASN A 60 6.84 -28.33 -19.26
CA ASN A 60 8.24 -28.54 -18.91
C ASN A 60 8.60 -28.69 -17.41
N SER A 61 8.97 -29.93 -17.09
CA SER A 61 10.11 -30.31 -16.24
C SER A 61 10.95 -29.14 -15.69
N ILE A 62 10.72 -28.78 -14.44
CA ILE A 62 11.77 -28.18 -13.62
C ILE A 62 12.55 -29.35 -13.00
N ALA A 63 13.61 -29.79 -13.67
CA ALA A 63 14.88 -29.81 -12.94
C ALA A 63 15.44 -28.41 -13.24
N ILE A 64 15.77 -27.60 -12.25
CA ILE A 64 16.98 -27.83 -11.50
C ILE A 64 16.77 -27.18 -10.14
N VAL A 65 16.51 -28.00 -9.14
CA VAL A 65 17.11 -27.74 -7.83
C VAL A 65 18.46 -28.42 -7.85
N ASN A 66 19.52 -27.63 -7.99
CA ASN A 66 20.88 -28.16 -8.11
C ASN A 66 21.24 -29.04 -6.90
N GLN A 67 20.69 -28.72 -5.72
CA GLN A 67 20.94 -29.42 -4.47
C GLN A 67 19.69 -29.44 -3.57
N PRO A 68 18.75 -30.39 -3.75
CA PRO A 68 17.49 -30.41 -3.01
C PRO A 68 17.68 -30.56 -1.50
N ALA A 69 18.58 -31.45 -1.06
CA ALA A 69 18.86 -31.68 0.35
C ALA A 69 19.47 -30.43 1.04
N GLU A 70 20.36 -29.71 0.34
CA GLU A 70 20.93 -28.46 0.83
C GLU A 70 19.83 -27.38 0.97
N THR A 71 18.97 -27.26 -0.04
CA THR A 71 17.85 -26.31 -0.04
C THR A 71 16.87 -26.59 1.11
N ASP A 72 16.56 -27.87 1.36
CA ASP A 72 15.70 -28.30 2.47
C ASP A 72 16.31 -27.95 3.83
N SER A 73 17.61 -28.18 3.99
CA SER A 73 18.33 -27.81 5.22
C SER A 73 18.27 -26.31 5.48
N LYS A 74 18.45 -25.48 4.43
CA LYS A 74 18.35 -24.01 4.53
C LYS A 74 16.93 -23.56 4.89
N ILE A 75 15.89 -24.16 4.30
CA ILE A 75 14.48 -23.89 4.65
C ILE A 75 14.21 -24.23 6.13
N ALA A 76 14.67 -25.39 6.60
CA ALA A 76 14.49 -25.78 8.00
C ALA A 76 15.22 -24.82 8.96
N LYS A 77 16.48 -24.44 8.66
CA LYS A 77 17.22 -23.46 9.47
C LYS A 77 16.50 -22.11 9.49
N TRP A 78 15.98 -21.63 8.36
CA TRP A 78 15.19 -20.41 8.28
C TRP A 78 13.94 -20.46 9.18
N GLN A 79 13.21 -21.57 9.21
CA GLN A 79 12.06 -21.76 10.08
C GLN A 79 12.47 -21.68 11.57
N THR A 80 13.58 -22.31 11.96
CA THR A 80 14.13 -22.23 13.32
C THR A 80 14.57 -20.82 13.70
N LEU A 81 15.26 -20.09 12.81
CA LEU A 81 15.68 -18.72 13.09
C LEU A 81 14.48 -17.79 13.33
N ARG A 82 13.36 -18.03 12.63
CA ARG A 82 12.13 -17.24 12.81
C ARG A 82 11.37 -17.57 14.10
N SER A 83 11.58 -18.72 14.72
CA SER A 83 10.95 -19.06 16.01
C SER A 83 11.67 -18.44 17.22
N GLY A 84 12.93 -18.01 17.05
CA GLY A 84 13.61 -17.08 17.97
C GLY A 84 14.12 -17.64 19.30
N THR A 85 14.10 -18.96 19.53
CA THR A 85 14.50 -19.56 20.81
C THR A 85 15.98 -19.97 20.83
N SER A 86 16.78 -19.32 21.70
CA SER A 86 18.15 -19.70 22.11
C SER A 86 19.21 -19.77 21.01
N LEU A 87 19.20 -18.82 20.07
CA LEU A 87 20.16 -18.77 18.96
C LEU A 87 21.19 -17.65 19.14
N SER A 88 22.43 -17.94 18.76
CA SER A 88 23.55 -17.00 18.86
C SER A 88 23.53 -15.95 17.74
N PHE A 89 24.25 -14.83 17.90
CA PHE A 89 24.51 -13.89 16.81
C PHE A 89 25.04 -14.62 15.55
N GLN A 90 25.96 -15.58 15.76
CA GLN A 90 26.60 -16.36 14.72
C GLN A 90 25.58 -17.13 13.85
N ASP A 91 24.55 -17.72 14.48
CA ASP A 91 23.50 -18.46 13.78
C ASP A 91 22.73 -17.58 12.79
N TYR A 92 22.37 -16.36 13.21
CA TYR A 92 21.68 -15.41 12.35
C TYR A 92 22.60 -14.84 11.28
N ALA A 93 23.82 -14.44 11.66
CA ALA A 93 24.77 -13.78 10.78
C ALA A 93 25.19 -14.68 9.61
N SER A 94 25.60 -15.93 9.89
CA SER A 94 26.00 -16.88 8.84
C SER A 94 24.85 -17.14 7.87
N PHE A 95 23.65 -17.38 8.40
CA PHE A 95 22.49 -17.66 7.57
C PHE A 95 22.13 -16.49 6.64
N LEU A 96 22.11 -15.26 7.16
CA LEU A 96 21.79 -14.06 6.39
C LEU A 96 22.80 -13.83 5.27
N ILE A 97 24.10 -13.97 5.56
CA ILE A 97 25.19 -13.80 4.57
C ILE A 97 25.06 -14.82 3.42
N GLU A 98 24.75 -16.07 3.75
CA GLU A 98 24.61 -17.15 2.75
C GLU A 98 23.30 -17.08 1.96
N ASN A 99 22.26 -16.46 2.52
CA ASN A 99 20.89 -16.48 2.01
C ASN A 99 20.28 -15.07 1.97
N PRO A 100 20.85 -14.16 1.15
CA PRO A 100 20.36 -12.79 1.04
C PRO A 100 18.92 -12.74 0.54
N HIS A 101 18.16 -11.74 0.99
CA HIS A 101 16.77 -11.49 0.58
C HIS A 101 15.76 -12.57 0.95
N TRP A 102 16.13 -13.55 1.78
CA TRP A 102 15.17 -14.51 2.31
C TRP A 102 14.10 -13.83 3.16
N PRO A 103 12.88 -14.40 3.24
CA PRO A 103 11.79 -13.74 3.95
C PRO A 103 12.14 -13.45 5.41
N ALA A 104 11.60 -12.34 5.95
CA ALA A 104 11.86 -11.87 7.31
C ALA A 104 13.29 -11.36 7.59
N GLU A 105 14.09 -11.03 6.55
CA GLU A 105 15.47 -10.53 6.70
C GLU A 105 15.62 -9.44 7.77
N ASN A 106 14.79 -8.39 7.76
CA ASN A 106 14.88 -7.31 8.74
C ASN A 106 14.63 -7.78 10.19
N ILE A 107 13.71 -8.74 10.38
CA ILE A 107 13.44 -9.32 11.70
C ILE A 107 14.65 -10.12 12.16
N LEU A 108 15.23 -10.93 11.28
CA LEU A 108 16.42 -11.73 11.56
C LEU A 108 17.65 -10.85 11.83
N ARG A 109 17.82 -9.74 11.11
CA ARG A 109 18.88 -8.75 11.35
C ARG A 109 18.73 -8.07 12.70
N LYS A 110 17.51 -7.64 13.06
CA LYS A 110 17.24 -7.10 14.41
C LYS A 110 17.51 -8.11 15.51
N ALA A 111 17.15 -9.39 15.30
CA ALA A 111 17.47 -10.45 16.23
C ALA A 111 18.99 -10.68 16.35
N ALA A 112 19.72 -10.67 15.22
CA ALA A 112 21.17 -10.75 15.21
C ALA A 112 21.80 -9.61 16.02
N GLU A 113 21.43 -8.37 15.71
CA GLU A 113 21.94 -7.17 16.41
C GLU A 113 21.67 -7.21 17.90
N LYS A 114 20.46 -7.61 18.32
CA LYS A 114 20.12 -7.77 19.74
C LYS A 114 21.05 -8.77 20.43
N ASN A 115 21.17 -9.98 19.87
CA ASN A 115 22.03 -11.02 20.46
C ASN A 115 23.51 -10.62 20.46
N LEU A 116 23.95 -9.83 19.48
CA LEU A 116 25.31 -9.28 19.45
C LEU A 116 25.52 -8.25 20.55
N THR A 117 24.58 -7.31 20.74
CA THR A 117 24.63 -6.34 21.83
C THR A 117 24.70 -7.05 23.18
N ASP A 118 23.85 -8.05 23.40
CA ASP A 118 23.81 -8.85 24.64
C ASP A 118 25.10 -9.69 24.84
N ALA A 119 25.77 -10.11 23.76
CA ALA A 119 27.04 -10.85 23.85
C ALA A 119 28.24 -9.93 24.11
N LEU A 120 28.30 -8.76 23.46
CA LEU A 120 29.34 -7.75 23.67
C LEU A 120 29.29 -7.16 25.09
N THR A 121 28.13 -7.20 25.75
CA THR A 121 28.04 -6.84 27.16
C THR A 121 28.73 -7.87 28.05
N ALA A 122 28.72 -9.16 27.67
CA ALA A 122 29.22 -10.29 28.44
C ALA A 122 30.71 -10.67 28.20
N ILE A 123 31.27 -10.53 27.00
CA ILE A 123 32.65 -10.98 26.68
C ILE A 123 33.33 -10.01 25.70
N GLY A 124 34.56 -9.58 26.03
CA GLY A 124 35.40 -8.68 25.22
C GLY A 124 36.09 -9.32 24.02
N GLU A 125 35.45 -10.29 23.35
CA GLU A 125 36.00 -10.89 22.14
C GLU A 125 36.01 -9.89 20.96
N LYS A 126 36.88 -10.15 19.97
CA LYS A 126 36.94 -9.43 18.69
C LYS A 126 36.08 -10.16 17.64
N PRO A 127 34.78 -9.87 17.48
CA PRO A 127 33.92 -10.67 16.61
C PRO A 127 34.17 -10.32 15.14
N GLN A 128 35.16 -10.95 14.51
CA GLN A 128 35.54 -10.70 13.11
C GLN A 128 34.35 -10.90 12.15
N GLN A 129 33.48 -11.85 12.49
CA GLN A 129 32.23 -12.08 11.80
C GLN A 129 31.22 -10.94 11.96
N ALA A 130 31.15 -10.28 13.12
CA ALA A 130 30.27 -9.14 13.30
C ALA A 130 30.72 -7.92 12.48
N LEU A 131 32.04 -7.70 12.37
CA LEU A 131 32.57 -6.68 11.46
C LEU A 131 32.15 -6.97 10.01
N ARG A 132 32.35 -8.20 9.53
CA ARG A 132 31.92 -8.62 8.18
C ARG A 132 30.41 -8.50 7.99
N PHE A 133 29.63 -8.89 9.00
CA PHE A 133 28.18 -8.80 8.97
C PHE A 133 27.72 -7.36 8.78
N PHE A 134 28.23 -6.40 9.56
CA PHE A 134 27.85 -4.99 9.43
C PHE A 134 28.34 -4.33 8.14
N GLN A 135 29.46 -4.79 7.57
CA GLN A 135 29.92 -4.34 6.25
C GLN A 135 28.96 -4.74 5.12
N LEU A 136 28.31 -5.90 5.24
CA LEU A 136 27.31 -6.37 4.28
C LEU A 136 25.90 -5.82 4.59
N TYR A 137 25.60 -5.70 5.88
CA TYR A 137 24.30 -5.34 6.42
C TYR A 137 24.46 -4.20 7.42
N PRO A 138 24.34 -2.94 6.97
CA PRO A 138 24.40 -1.79 7.88
C PRO A 138 23.41 -1.94 9.05
N PRO A 139 23.72 -1.40 10.24
CA PRO A 139 22.85 -1.53 11.41
C PRO A 139 21.42 -1.08 11.14
N VAL A 140 20.43 -1.87 11.56
CA VAL A 140 18.99 -1.56 11.46
C VAL A 140 18.39 -1.10 12.80
N SER A 141 19.16 -1.19 13.89
CA SER A 141 18.82 -0.65 15.20
C SER A 141 19.91 0.27 15.75
N ASN A 142 19.52 1.21 16.60
CA ASN A 142 20.48 2.13 17.21
C ASN A 142 21.44 1.41 18.19
N ASN A 143 20.96 0.39 18.89
CA ASN A 143 21.80 -0.49 19.71
C ASN A 143 22.80 -1.28 18.86
N GLY A 144 22.38 -1.79 17.70
CA GLY A 144 23.28 -2.42 16.72
C GLY A 144 24.33 -1.45 16.18
N ARG A 145 23.96 -0.18 15.98
CA ARG A 145 24.90 0.88 15.59
C ARG A 145 25.96 1.16 16.66
N ALA A 146 25.55 1.26 17.92
CA ALA A 146 26.47 1.41 19.06
C ALA A 146 27.42 0.20 19.17
N ALA A 147 26.88 -1.01 19.03
CA ALA A 147 27.68 -2.24 18.97
C ALA A 147 28.70 -2.20 17.81
N TYR A 148 28.29 -1.75 16.64
CA TYR A 148 29.18 -1.63 15.48
C TYR A 148 30.32 -0.64 15.73
N ALA A 149 30.03 0.52 16.34
CA ALA A 149 31.06 1.49 16.72
C ALA A 149 32.11 0.89 17.66
N LEU A 150 31.68 0.16 18.68
CA LEU A 150 32.57 -0.54 19.62
C LEU A 150 33.42 -1.61 18.91
N ILE A 151 32.84 -2.36 17.97
CA ILE A 151 33.58 -3.35 17.16
C ILE A 151 34.63 -2.67 16.28
N LEU A 152 34.27 -1.61 15.56
CA LEU A 152 35.18 -0.89 14.68
C LEU A 152 36.42 -0.39 15.42
N ASP A 153 36.23 0.10 16.65
CA ASP A 153 37.30 0.53 17.52
C ASP A 153 38.28 -0.60 17.89
N GLN A 154 37.79 -1.81 18.18
CA GLN A 154 38.62 -2.99 18.44
C GLN A 154 39.48 -3.42 17.24
N TYR A 155 39.05 -3.04 16.02
CA TYR A 155 39.74 -3.30 14.74
C TYR A 155 40.54 -2.10 14.23
N ASN A 156 40.80 -1.09 15.08
CA ASN A 156 41.56 0.12 14.75
C ASN A 156 40.96 0.96 13.60
N GLN A 157 39.66 0.86 13.35
CA GLN A 157 38.95 1.70 12.37
C GLN A 157 38.40 2.97 13.01
N GLN A 158 39.27 3.73 13.68
CA GLN A 158 38.91 4.84 14.58
C GLN A 158 38.00 5.90 13.96
N GLY A 159 38.27 6.31 12.72
CA GLY A 159 37.47 7.33 12.04
C GLY A 159 36.01 6.92 11.83
N GLU A 160 35.76 5.67 11.43
CA GLU A 160 34.40 5.15 11.26
C GLU A 160 33.76 4.82 12.63
N ALA A 161 34.55 4.31 13.58
CA ALA A 161 34.08 4.04 14.94
C ALA A 161 33.50 5.29 15.60
N VAL A 162 34.22 6.42 15.54
CA VAL A 162 33.74 7.71 16.08
C VAL A 162 32.50 8.21 15.35
N ARG A 163 32.43 8.07 14.01
CA ARG A 163 31.24 8.44 13.24
C ARG A 163 30.00 7.66 13.68
N GLN A 164 30.12 6.34 13.78
CA GLN A 164 29.02 5.48 14.22
C GLN A 164 28.66 5.72 15.69
N ALA A 165 29.64 5.99 16.56
CA ALA A 165 29.39 6.31 17.97
C ALA A 165 28.61 7.62 18.12
N LYS A 166 29.01 8.67 17.41
CA LYS A 166 28.29 9.95 17.40
C LYS A 166 26.86 9.79 16.92
N ALA A 167 26.67 9.12 15.78
CA ALA A 167 25.33 8.84 15.25
C ALA A 167 24.48 8.03 16.24
N ALA A 168 25.05 6.99 16.88
CA ALA A 168 24.34 6.19 17.87
C ALA A 168 23.94 7.01 19.11
N TRP A 169 24.80 7.94 19.53
CA TRP A 169 24.56 8.84 20.66
C TRP A 169 23.40 9.83 20.38
N THR A 170 23.22 10.25 19.13
CA THR A 170 22.31 11.34 18.74
C THR A 170 21.03 10.95 18.00
N GLU A 171 20.84 9.68 17.59
CA GLU A 171 19.73 9.29 16.69
C GLU A 171 18.61 8.45 17.31
N GLY A 172 18.74 7.95 18.54
CA GLY A 172 17.64 7.20 19.17
C GLY A 172 17.96 6.55 20.52
N TYR A 173 17.06 5.65 20.95
CA TYR A 173 17.20 4.90 22.20
C TYR A 173 18.46 4.04 22.20
N LEU A 174 19.15 4.01 23.34
CA LEU A 174 20.22 3.07 23.66
C LEU A 174 19.82 2.31 24.92
N SER A 175 20.07 1.01 24.97
CA SER A 175 19.94 0.27 26.22
C SER A 175 20.98 0.79 27.22
N PRO A 176 20.67 0.81 28.54
CA PRO A 176 21.59 1.33 29.54
C PRO A 176 23.00 0.72 29.47
N ASP A 177 23.09 -0.59 29.21
CA ASP A 177 24.37 -1.29 29.14
C ASP A 177 25.24 -0.85 27.95
N ILE A 178 24.65 -0.77 26.75
CA ILE A 178 25.40 -0.36 25.56
C ILE A 178 25.69 1.14 25.57
N GLU A 179 24.78 1.94 26.12
CA GLU A 179 24.97 3.37 26.34
C GLU A 179 26.20 3.61 27.22
N ASN A 180 26.28 2.94 28.36
CA ASN A 180 27.40 3.08 29.29
C ASN A 180 28.73 2.67 28.64
N LYS A 181 28.75 1.55 27.90
CA LYS A 181 29.96 1.10 27.16
C LYS A 181 30.38 2.10 26.09
N LEU A 182 29.41 2.60 25.31
CA LEU A 182 29.66 3.59 24.26
C LEU A 182 30.20 4.88 24.87
N PHE A 183 29.62 5.34 25.98
CA PHE A 183 30.06 6.52 26.70
C PHE A 183 31.48 6.36 27.25
N ILE A 184 31.76 5.29 28.01
CA ILE A 184 33.10 5.02 28.57
C ILE A 184 34.16 5.05 27.46
N ARG A 185 33.83 4.52 26.28
CA ARG A 185 34.79 4.44 25.19
C ARG A 185 34.95 5.74 24.41
N PHE A 186 33.85 6.41 24.10
CA PHE A 186 33.83 7.52 23.13
C PHE A 186 33.50 8.89 23.74
N ASN A 187 33.38 9.03 25.07
CA ASN A 187 33.01 10.31 25.70
C ASN A 187 33.89 11.49 25.24
N ASN A 188 35.20 11.28 25.10
CA ASN A 188 36.13 12.33 24.64
C ASN A 188 35.92 12.75 23.17
N SER A 189 35.10 12.02 22.41
CA SER A 189 34.74 12.33 21.03
C SER A 189 33.43 13.12 20.92
N PHE A 190 32.59 13.15 21.97
CA PHE A 190 31.33 13.87 21.97
C PHE A 190 31.56 15.34 22.36
N THR A 191 31.25 16.26 21.45
CA THR A 191 31.31 17.70 21.69
C THR A 191 30.07 18.16 22.46
N ALA A 192 30.10 19.40 22.95
CA ALA A 192 28.93 20.05 23.55
C ALA A 192 27.68 19.96 22.65
N GLN A 193 27.87 20.07 21.32
CA GLN A 193 26.77 19.97 20.36
C GLN A 193 26.15 18.57 20.35
N GLU A 194 26.94 17.49 20.37
CA GLU A 194 26.37 16.13 20.44
C GLU A 194 25.70 15.86 21.78
N GLN A 195 26.18 16.45 22.88
CA GLN A 195 25.53 16.33 24.19
C GLN A 195 24.17 17.03 24.20
N ALA A 196 24.07 18.22 23.60
CA ALA A 196 22.82 18.96 23.46
C ALA A 196 21.82 18.24 22.55
N ILE A 197 22.27 17.65 21.43
CA ILE A 197 21.39 16.87 20.55
C ILE A 197 20.84 15.65 21.29
N ARG A 198 21.66 14.95 22.09
CA ARG A 198 21.18 13.81 22.88
C ARG A 198 20.14 14.25 23.92
N GLU A 199 20.38 15.35 24.62
CA GLU A 199 19.41 15.92 25.56
C GLU A 199 18.08 16.23 24.85
N ASP A 200 18.14 16.93 23.72
CA ASP A 200 16.96 17.29 22.92
C ASP A 200 16.17 16.04 22.49
N ARG A 201 16.87 14.99 22.05
CA ARG A 201 16.30 13.69 21.65
C ARG A 201 15.63 12.94 22.80
N LEU A 202 16.25 12.91 23.98
CA LEU A 202 15.66 12.28 25.15
C LEU A 202 14.33 12.95 25.53
N LEU A 203 14.28 14.28 25.41
CA LEU A 203 13.06 15.05 25.65
C LEU A 203 12.01 14.83 24.56
N TRP A 204 12.36 14.72 23.28
CA TRP A 204 11.41 14.30 22.24
C TRP A 204 10.82 12.91 22.52
N GLY A 205 11.62 12.00 23.09
CA GLY A 205 11.17 10.68 23.52
C GLY A 205 10.48 10.64 24.89
N HIS A 206 10.21 11.79 25.53
CA HIS A 206 9.65 11.92 26.88
C HIS A 206 10.41 11.15 27.97
N ASN A 207 11.72 10.99 27.83
CA ASN A 207 12.57 10.29 28.79
C ASN A 207 13.23 11.28 29.76
N ILE A 208 12.40 11.88 30.63
CA ILE A 208 12.80 12.96 31.54
C ILE A 208 13.91 12.54 32.50
N GLU A 209 13.88 11.30 33.00
CA GLU A 209 14.91 10.81 33.94
C GLU A 209 16.27 10.69 33.28
N ALA A 210 16.34 10.18 32.04
CA ALA A 210 17.58 10.14 31.28
C ALA A 210 18.06 11.55 30.91
N ALA A 211 17.14 12.45 30.52
CA ALA A 211 17.44 13.85 30.24
C ALA A 211 18.05 14.55 31.46
N ARG A 212 17.47 14.38 32.66
CA ARG A 212 18.02 14.95 33.90
C ARG A 212 19.46 14.53 34.18
N LEU A 213 19.81 13.26 33.90
CA LEU A 213 21.19 12.78 34.05
C LEU A 213 22.12 13.36 32.98
N GLN A 214 21.63 13.49 31.75
CA GLN A 214 22.36 14.00 30.60
C GLN A 214 22.58 15.52 30.66
N LEU A 215 21.71 16.28 31.32
CA LEU A 215 21.82 17.73 31.52
C LEU A 215 23.18 18.16 32.12
N ASN A 216 23.78 17.33 32.99
CA ASN A 216 25.11 17.60 33.57
C ASN A 216 26.25 17.62 32.54
N ARG A 217 26.00 17.15 31.32
CA ARG A 217 26.96 17.09 30.20
C ARG A 217 26.70 18.14 29.14
N VAL A 218 25.62 18.91 29.27
CA VAL A 218 25.26 20.01 28.40
C VAL A 218 25.93 21.30 28.91
N SER A 219 26.31 22.18 27.98
CA SER A 219 26.90 23.48 28.33
C SER A 219 25.95 24.34 29.17
N GLU A 220 26.49 25.11 30.12
CA GLU A 220 25.71 25.92 31.06
C GLU A 220 24.73 26.89 30.38
N ASP A 221 25.09 27.43 29.22
CA ASP A 221 24.26 28.35 28.43
C ASP A 221 23.00 27.69 27.86
N GLN A 222 23.00 26.37 27.66
CA GLN A 222 21.87 25.63 27.10
C GLN A 222 20.97 25.00 28.15
N LYS A 223 21.43 24.89 29.41
CA LYS A 223 20.65 24.25 30.48
C LYS A 223 19.28 24.88 30.74
N PRO A 224 19.13 26.23 30.77
CA PRO A 224 17.81 26.83 31.02
C PRO A 224 16.74 26.38 30.02
N LEU A 225 17.12 26.18 28.75
CA LEU A 225 16.22 25.69 27.71
C LEU A 225 15.72 24.28 28.02
N PHE A 226 16.62 23.36 28.33
CA PHE A 226 16.27 21.96 28.61
C PHE A 226 15.53 21.80 29.94
N GLU A 227 15.87 22.60 30.95
CA GLU A 227 15.12 22.68 32.21
C GLU A 227 13.66 23.12 31.99
N ALA A 228 13.43 24.15 31.17
CA ALA A 228 12.09 24.57 30.81
C ALA A 228 11.32 23.47 30.06
N ARG A 229 11.96 22.75 29.12
CA ARG A 229 11.34 21.60 28.43
C ARG A 229 10.94 20.50 29.42
N MET A 230 11.83 20.10 30.33
CA MET A 230 11.53 19.11 31.37
C MET A 230 10.39 19.56 32.27
N ALA A 231 10.35 20.83 32.66
CA ALA A 231 9.28 21.40 33.49
C ALA A 231 7.92 21.38 32.77
N LEU A 232 7.89 21.71 31.47
CA LEU A 232 6.68 21.62 30.65
C LEU A 232 6.18 20.16 30.56
N GLN A 233 7.07 19.20 30.27
CA GLN A 233 6.67 17.79 30.13
C GLN A 233 6.21 17.15 31.44
N SER A 234 6.81 17.53 32.57
CA SER A 234 6.45 17.04 33.90
C SER A 234 5.29 17.81 34.55
N MET A 235 4.74 18.83 33.87
CA MET A 235 3.68 19.71 34.38
C MET A 235 4.08 20.42 35.69
N ALA A 236 5.36 20.76 35.83
CA ALA A 236 5.90 21.41 37.02
C ALA A 236 5.23 22.77 37.28
N PRO A 237 5.01 23.16 38.56
CA PRO A 237 4.42 24.45 38.92
C PRO A 237 5.14 25.67 38.33
N GLU A 238 6.47 25.59 38.21
CA GLU A 238 7.37 26.63 37.71
C GLU A 238 7.51 26.68 36.19
N ALA A 239 6.86 25.77 35.44
CA ALA A 239 7.08 25.63 34.00
C ALA A 239 6.84 26.93 33.19
N GLU A 240 5.76 27.66 33.48
CA GLU A 240 5.45 28.93 32.79
C GLU A 240 6.45 30.04 33.16
N ALA A 241 6.97 30.04 34.40
CA ALA A 241 7.97 31.00 34.84
C ALA A 241 9.33 30.75 34.15
N LEU A 242 9.75 29.49 34.06
CA LEU A 242 10.95 29.08 33.33
C LEU A 242 10.84 29.39 31.84
N LEU A 243 9.68 29.12 31.24
CA LEU A 243 9.42 29.46 29.84
C LEU A 243 9.52 30.97 29.59
N SER A 244 8.92 31.78 30.46
CA SER A 244 8.97 33.25 30.39
C SER A 244 10.41 33.77 30.48
N ALA A 245 11.25 33.15 31.31
CA ALA A 245 12.65 33.53 31.48
C ALA A 245 13.51 33.31 30.21
N LEU A 246 13.11 32.42 29.30
CA LEU A 246 13.80 32.22 28.02
C LEU A 246 13.60 33.36 27.02
N GLY A 247 12.55 34.19 27.20
CA GLY A 247 12.23 35.27 26.27
C GLY A 247 12.07 34.78 24.82
N SER A 248 12.74 35.45 23.87
CA SER A 248 12.62 35.16 22.43
C SER A 248 13.19 33.81 22.00
N ASP A 249 14.02 33.15 22.82
CA ASP A 249 14.60 31.85 22.50
C ASP A 249 13.55 30.73 22.52
N ALA A 250 12.47 30.91 23.30
CA ALA A 250 11.34 29.99 23.33
C ALA A 250 10.52 30.00 22.03
N ASP A 251 10.40 31.16 21.37
CA ASP A 251 9.46 31.35 20.26
C ASP A 251 9.86 30.63 18.97
N ASN A 252 11.15 30.30 18.83
CA ASN A 252 11.71 29.73 17.60
C ASN A 252 12.39 28.37 17.81
N ASN A 253 12.36 27.82 19.04
CA ASN A 253 12.88 26.48 19.32
C ASN A 253 11.76 25.42 19.16
N PRO A 254 11.90 24.46 18.23
CA PRO A 254 10.82 23.51 17.94
C PRO A 254 10.50 22.58 19.13
N GLY A 255 11.49 22.23 19.95
CA GLY A 255 11.28 21.39 21.13
C GLY A 255 10.44 22.10 22.19
N ILE A 256 10.78 23.34 22.52
CA ILE A 256 10.00 24.19 23.44
C ILE A 256 8.58 24.39 22.93
N LEU A 257 8.41 24.73 21.64
CA LEU A 257 7.10 24.95 21.04
C LEU A 257 6.22 23.69 21.11
N ALA A 258 6.80 22.52 20.87
CA ALA A 258 6.10 21.25 20.97
C ALA A 258 5.64 20.97 22.41
N ASP A 259 6.57 21.05 23.37
CA ASP A 259 6.28 20.79 24.77
C ASP A 259 5.26 21.81 25.33
N HIS A 260 5.36 23.07 24.95
CA HIS A 260 4.42 24.12 25.36
C HIS A 260 3.02 23.90 24.77
N ALA A 261 2.90 23.52 23.49
CA ALA A 261 1.61 23.21 22.89
C ALA A 261 0.93 22.00 23.57
N LEU A 262 1.71 20.98 23.93
CA LEU A 262 1.22 19.81 24.66
C LEU A 262 0.82 20.16 26.11
N TYR A 263 1.64 20.96 26.80
CA TYR A 263 1.36 21.49 28.14
C TYR A 263 0.04 22.27 28.19
N LEU A 264 -0.14 23.23 27.26
CA LEU A 264 -1.37 24.03 27.15
C LEU A 264 -2.59 23.15 26.91
N ARG A 265 -2.47 22.15 26.03
CA ARG A 265 -3.54 21.17 25.79
C ARG A 265 -3.87 20.39 27.07
N ALA A 266 -2.86 19.96 27.84
CA ALA A 266 -3.05 19.23 29.09
C ALA A 266 -3.67 20.11 30.20
N LYS A 267 -3.38 21.42 30.22
CA LYS A 267 -4.05 22.43 31.07
C LYS A 267 -5.43 22.85 30.56
N THR A 268 -6.04 22.07 29.67
CA THR A 268 -7.34 22.37 29.05
C THR A 268 -7.40 23.74 28.36
N ARG A 269 -6.29 24.19 27.77
CA ARG A 269 -6.18 25.42 26.97
C ARG A 269 -5.87 25.09 25.50
N PRO A 270 -6.72 24.31 24.79
CA PRO A 270 -6.42 23.84 23.44
C PRO A 270 -6.40 24.97 22.40
N PHE A 271 -7.13 26.07 22.62
CA PHE A 271 -7.12 27.23 21.71
C PHE A 271 -5.79 27.97 21.73
N ASP A 272 -5.20 28.14 22.93
CA ASP A 272 -3.86 28.73 23.09
C ASP A 272 -2.81 27.87 22.40
N ALA A 273 -2.88 26.55 22.58
CA ALA A 273 -1.98 25.60 21.89
C ALA A 273 -2.08 25.69 20.36
N ARG A 274 -3.30 25.84 19.83
CA ARG A 274 -3.55 25.99 18.38
C ARG A 274 -3.00 27.33 17.88
N ALA A 275 -3.24 28.42 18.60
CA ALA A 275 -2.70 29.73 18.26
C ALA A 275 -1.17 29.71 18.28
N LEU A 276 -0.59 29.07 19.31
CA LEU A 276 0.84 28.88 19.46
C LEU A 276 1.44 28.14 18.26
N LEU A 277 0.81 27.09 17.73
CA LEU A 277 1.32 26.35 16.56
C LEU A 277 0.98 27.02 15.21
N ALA A 278 -0.07 27.85 15.16
CA ALA A 278 -0.47 28.58 13.96
C ALA A 278 0.42 29.80 13.66
N ALA A 279 1.12 30.35 14.66
CA ALA A 279 1.91 31.57 14.48
C ALA A 279 3.01 31.41 13.39
N PRO A 280 3.16 32.38 12.47
CA PRO A 280 4.22 32.34 11.46
C PRO A 280 5.59 32.49 12.15
N ARG A 281 6.54 31.60 11.84
CA ARG A 281 7.88 31.65 12.44
C ARG A 281 8.97 31.13 11.51
N GLN A 282 10.21 31.48 11.84
CA GLN A 282 11.42 30.86 11.30
C GLN A 282 12.12 30.13 12.43
N LEU A 283 12.20 28.81 12.33
CA LEU A 283 12.86 28.01 13.36
C LEU A 283 14.35 28.34 13.41
N GLN A 284 14.90 28.50 14.62
CA GLN A 284 16.35 28.71 14.81
C GLN A 284 17.17 27.50 14.35
N GLN A 285 16.61 26.30 14.49
CA GLN A 285 17.20 25.04 14.08
C GLN A 285 16.12 24.04 13.65
N MET A 286 16.51 23.03 12.89
CA MET A 286 15.60 21.90 12.62
C MET A 286 15.30 21.14 13.92
N PRO A 287 14.08 20.61 14.10
CA PRO A 287 13.80 19.69 15.19
C PRO A 287 14.73 18.48 15.06
N SER A 288 15.36 18.07 16.16
CA SER A 288 16.14 16.82 16.13
C SER A 288 15.22 15.65 15.75
N ASP A 289 13.97 15.65 16.24
CA ASP A 289 12.93 14.72 15.82
C ASP A 289 11.87 15.34 14.89
N ALA A 290 12.15 15.32 13.59
CA ALA A 290 11.21 15.81 12.58
C ALA A 290 9.93 14.95 12.47
N GLU A 291 9.97 13.67 12.87
CA GLU A 291 8.81 12.77 12.82
C GLU A 291 7.78 13.17 13.87
N GLU A 292 8.23 13.41 15.11
CA GLU A 292 7.35 13.86 16.20
C GLU A 292 6.82 15.28 15.95
N TRP A 293 7.65 16.18 15.43
CA TRP A 293 7.18 17.53 15.05
C TRP A 293 6.06 17.50 14.01
N LEU A 294 6.22 16.74 12.93
CA LEU A 294 5.16 16.59 11.92
C LEU A 294 3.91 15.90 12.47
N SER A 295 4.08 14.92 13.37
CA SER A 295 2.96 14.23 14.03
C SER A 295 2.16 15.16 14.94
N LEU A 296 2.85 16.05 15.67
CA LEU A 296 2.23 17.11 16.46
C LEU A 296 1.42 18.05 15.57
N LEU A 297 2.03 18.60 14.51
CA LEU A 297 1.34 19.50 13.57
C LEU A 297 0.11 18.82 12.96
N LEU A 298 0.22 17.57 12.52
CA LEU A 298 -0.89 16.83 11.93
C LEU A 298 -2.04 16.63 12.93
N THR A 299 -1.71 16.33 14.18
CA THR A 299 -2.70 16.15 15.25
C THR A 299 -3.51 17.44 15.47
N PHE A 300 -2.84 18.59 15.61
CA PHE A 300 -3.51 19.87 15.81
C PHE A 300 -4.21 20.39 14.55
N ALA A 301 -3.66 20.15 13.36
CA ALA A 301 -4.32 20.47 12.09
C ALA A 301 -5.63 19.67 11.90
N LYS A 302 -5.63 18.36 12.21
CA LYS A 302 -6.85 17.55 12.18
C LYS A 302 -7.88 18.03 13.21
N ALA A 303 -7.45 18.38 14.42
CA ALA A 303 -8.35 18.90 15.45
C ALA A 303 -9.01 20.24 15.04
N THR A 304 -8.23 21.17 14.48
CA THR A 304 -8.77 22.44 13.97
C THR A 304 -9.72 22.23 12.79
N ALA A 305 -9.40 21.29 11.88
CA ALA A 305 -10.27 20.97 10.76
C ALA A 305 -11.62 20.37 11.22
N ASN A 306 -11.60 19.45 12.20
CA ASN A 306 -12.80 18.88 12.79
C ASN A 306 -13.69 19.95 13.45
N ASP A 307 -13.05 20.93 14.12
CA ASP A 307 -13.73 22.07 14.73
C ASP A 307 -14.05 23.20 13.73
N LYS A 308 -13.85 22.98 12.43
CA LYS A 308 -14.10 23.93 11.33
C LYS A 308 -13.29 25.24 11.42
N GLN A 309 -12.17 25.25 12.16
CA GLN A 309 -11.22 26.36 12.26
C GLN A 309 -10.24 26.34 11.08
N TYR A 310 -10.78 26.43 9.86
CA TYR A 310 -10.04 26.18 8.63
C TYR A 310 -8.87 27.14 8.39
N ALA A 311 -9.00 28.40 8.81
CA ALA A 311 -7.90 29.36 8.73
C ALA A 311 -6.72 28.95 9.63
N GLN A 312 -7.00 28.51 10.86
CA GLN A 312 -6.00 27.96 11.77
C GLN A 312 -5.43 26.64 11.25
N THR A 313 -6.24 25.78 10.63
CA THR A 313 -5.75 24.55 9.99
C THR A 313 -4.67 24.87 8.96
N LEU A 314 -4.91 25.82 8.05
CA LEU A 314 -3.89 26.21 7.06
C LEU A 314 -2.65 26.81 7.71
N ALA A 315 -2.82 27.66 8.73
CA ALA A 315 -1.71 28.28 9.43
C ALA A 315 -0.77 27.24 10.09
N ILE A 316 -1.35 26.17 10.66
CA ILE A 316 -0.59 25.04 11.22
C ILE A 316 0.05 24.21 10.10
N VAL A 317 -0.70 23.89 9.04
CA VAL A 317 -0.16 23.10 7.91
C VAL A 317 1.04 23.80 7.26
N ARG A 318 1.04 25.13 7.12
CA ARG A 318 2.16 25.89 6.53
C ARG A 318 3.47 25.72 7.31
N GLN A 319 3.41 25.37 8.60
CA GLN A 319 4.61 25.14 9.40
C GLN A 319 5.47 23.97 8.89
N VAL A 320 4.94 23.08 8.04
CA VAL A 320 5.76 22.03 7.41
C VAL A 320 6.90 22.61 6.56
N TYR A 321 6.73 23.81 6.00
CA TYR A 321 7.77 24.46 5.19
C TYR A 321 8.89 25.07 6.03
N SER A 322 8.73 25.20 7.35
CA SER A 322 9.80 25.62 8.26
C SER A 322 10.92 24.58 8.36
N ILE A 323 10.61 23.29 8.15
CA ILE A 323 11.57 22.18 8.20
C ILE A 323 11.91 21.65 6.80
N PHE A 324 10.93 21.64 5.89
CA PHE A 324 11.10 21.16 4.52
C PHE A 324 10.56 22.19 3.52
N PRO A 325 11.33 23.27 3.26
CA PRO A 325 10.93 24.29 2.28
C PRO A 325 10.91 23.74 0.85
N ASP A 326 11.77 22.76 0.54
CA ASP A 326 11.75 22.03 -0.73
C ASP A 326 11.16 20.62 -0.54
N SER A 327 9.89 20.46 -0.90
CA SER A 327 9.15 19.20 -0.78
C SER A 327 9.79 18.03 -1.56
N ARG A 328 10.63 18.30 -2.57
CA ARG A 328 11.32 17.23 -3.33
C ARG A 328 12.33 16.47 -2.46
N LYS A 329 12.95 17.14 -1.48
CA LYS A 329 13.89 16.51 -0.54
C LYS A 329 13.19 15.58 0.45
N VAL A 330 11.88 15.77 0.67
CA VAL A 330 11.07 14.89 1.53
C VAL A 330 11.00 13.49 0.94
N LYS A 331 11.07 13.34 -0.39
CA LYS A 331 11.07 12.04 -1.08
C LYS A 331 12.16 11.10 -0.55
N GLU A 332 13.30 11.62 -0.09
CA GLU A 332 14.44 10.85 0.40
C GLU A 332 14.33 10.44 1.88
N GLN A 333 13.38 11.02 2.61
CA GLN A 333 13.19 10.80 4.04
C GLN A 333 12.53 9.44 4.35
N SER A 334 12.47 9.13 5.66
CA SER A 334 11.81 7.94 6.20
C SER A 334 10.35 7.85 5.73
N PHE A 335 9.78 6.63 5.78
CA PHE A 335 8.37 6.46 5.43
C PHE A 335 7.45 7.34 6.28
N THR A 336 7.65 7.37 7.61
CA THR A 336 6.76 8.12 8.50
C THR A 336 6.84 9.64 8.28
N ILE A 337 8.04 10.19 8.08
CA ILE A 337 8.19 11.62 7.76
C ILE A 337 7.44 11.96 6.47
N ARG A 338 7.62 11.15 5.42
CA ARG A 338 6.91 11.34 4.14
C ARG A 338 5.40 11.27 4.33
N ASP A 339 4.92 10.25 5.03
CA ASP A 339 3.50 10.02 5.30
C ASP A 339 2.86 11.23 6.00
N ARG A 340 3.40 11.63 7.16
CA ARG A 340 2.90 12.78 7.94
C ARG A 340 2.94 14.09 7.18
N TYR A 341 4.04 14.34 6.45
CA TYR A 341 4.18 15.53 5.61
C TYR A 341 3.12 15.56 4.50
N THR A 342 2.94 14.44 3.80
CA THR A 342 1.94 14.36 2.73
C THR A 342 0.50 14.43 3.25
N ASP A 343 0.21 13.88 4.43
CA ASP A 343 -1.09 14.03 5.09
C ASP A 343 -1.41 15.49 5.41
N LEU A 344 -0.43 16.23 5.95
CA LEU A 344 -0.55 17.67 6.22
C LEU A 344 -0.84 18.45 4.94
N LEU A 345 -0.06 18.23 3.89
CA LEU A 345 -0.26 18.92 2.61
C LEU A 345 -1.61 18.59 1.97
N PHE A 346 -2.04 17.33 2.02
CA PHE A 346 -3.33 16.95 1.46
C PHE A 346 -4.49 17.58 2.24
N LEU A 347 -4.41 17.57 3.57
CA LEU A 347 -5.38 18.26 4.44
C LEU A 347 -5.41 19.76 4.11
N GLY A 348 -4.27 20.43 4.04
CA GLY A 348 -4.18 21.85 3.67
C GLY A 348 -4.76 22.15 2.30
N GLY A 349 -4.42 21.35 1.28
CA GLY A 349 -4.94 21.51 -0.08
C GLY A 349 -6.46 21.37 -0.13
N ARG A 350 -7.01 20.35 0.54
CA ARG A 350 -8.46 20.14 0.66
C ARG A 350 -9.12 21.31 1.39
N THR A 351 -8.55 21.75 2.51
CA THR A 351 -9.09 22.87 3.29
C THR A 351 -9.12 24.17 2.50
N ALA A 352 -8.02 24.49 1.80
CA ALA A 352 -7.93 25.66 0.95
C ALA A 352 -8.96 25.61 -0.20
N LEU A 353 -9.06 24.48 -0.90
CA LEU A 353 -9.95 24.34 -2.05
C LEU A 353 -11.43 24.29 -1.66
N LYS A 354 -11.79 23.37 -0.75
CA LYS A 354 -13.18 23.03 -0.44
C LYS A 354 -13.85 24.02 0.52
N TYR A 355 -13.13 24.49 1.54
CA TYR A 355 -13.73 25.24 2.65
C TYR A 355 -13.42 26.73 2.63
N LEU A 356 -12.31 27.14 2.02
CA LEU A 356 -11.87 28.54 2.01
C LEU A 356 -11.93 29.21 0.63
N ASN A 357 -12.23 28.46 -0.44
CA ASN A 357 -12.23 28.95 -1.81
C ASN A 357 -10.90 29.64 -2.20
N GLN A 358 -9.78 29.04 -1.80
CA GLN A 358 -8.41 29.51 -2.06
C GLN A 358 -7.68 28.55 -3.02
N PRO A 359 -8.10 28.47 -4.30
CA PRO A 359 -7.60 27.44 -5.22
C PRO A 359 -6.12 27.61 -5.58
N LYS A 360 -5.60 28.85 -5.57
CA LYS A 360 -4.16 29.09 -5.78
C LYS A 360 -3.30 28.47 -4.69
N GLU A 361 -3.74 28.56 -3.45
CA GLU A 361 -3.03 27.94 -2.32
C GLU A 361 -3.19 26.43 -2.32
N ALA A 362 -4.39 25.92 -2.64
CA ALA A 362 -4.62 24.49 -2.82
C ALA A 362 -3.69 23.88 -3.88
N LEU A 363 -3.51 24.57 -5.00
CA LEU A 363 -2.61 24.16 -6.08
C LEU A 363 -1.16 23.99 -5.58
N VAL A 364 -0.67 24.89 -4.73
CA VAL A 364 0.66 24.79 -4.13
C VAL A 364 0.76 23.57 -3.22
N PHE A 365 -0.21 23.37 -2.32
CA PHE A 365 -0.22 22.21 -1.43
C PHE A 365 -0.27 20.88 -2.19
N PHE A 366 -1.13 20.75 -3.19
CA PHE A 366 -1.25 19.52 -3.98
C PHE A 366 -0.04 19.27 -4.90
N GLY A 367 0.56 20.33 -5.46
CA GLY A 367 1.81 20.23 -6.20
C GLY A 367 2.96 19.73 -5.32
N ASN A 368 3.09 20.28 -4.11
CA ASN A 368 4.10 19.87 -3.14
C ASN A 368 3.84 18.45 -2.61
N TYR A 369 2.58 18.06 -2.45
CA TYR A 369 2.18 16.69 -2.12
C TYR A 369 2.65 15.70 -3.19
N ALA A 370 2.45 16.03 -4.47
CA ALA A 370 2.94 15.21 -5.58
C ALA A 370 4.47 15.14 -5.59
N ALA A 371 5.17 16.25 -5.35
CA ALA A 371 6.63 16.33 -5.33
C ALA A 371 7.27 15.52 -4.18
N ALA A 372 6.64 15.50 -3.00
CA ALA A 372 7.10 14.73 -1.85
C ALA A 372 6.78 13.22 -1.96
N SER A 373 5.86 12.84 -2.85
CA SER A 373 5.37 11.48 -2.98
C SER A 373 6.30 10.56 -3.78
N LYS A 374 6.58 9.36 -3.24
CA LYS A 374 7.31 8.31 -3.98
C LYS A 374 6.39 7.49 -4.89
N SER A 375 5.25 7.04 -4.37
CA SER A 375 4.39 6.09 -5.08
C SER A 375 3.63 6.75 -6.25
N PRO A 376 3.43 6.03 -7.37
CA PRO A 376 2.61 6.53 -8.47
C PRO A 376 1.19 6.93 -8.04
N GLN A 377 0.59 6.19 -7.09
CA GLN A 377 -0.73 6.50 -6.54
C GLN A 377 -0.78 7.91 -5.94
N SER A 378 0.11 8.21 -4.99
CA SER A 378 0.13 9.51 -4.30
C SER A 378 0.53 10.64 -5.25
N ARG A 379 1.52 10.41 -6.15
CA ARG A 379 1.88 11.41 -7.18
C ARG A 379 0.68 11.77 -8.07
N SER A 380 -0.02 10.75 -8.58
CA SER A 380 -1.19 10.93 -9.44
C SER A 380 -2.33 11.65 -8.72
N ARG A 381 -2.62 11.29 -7.47
CA ARG A 381 -3.59 12.00 -6.60
C ARG A 381 -3.24 13.48 -6.45
N GLY A 382 -1.98 13.81 -6.17
CA GLY A 382 -1.53 15.19 -6.05
C GLY A 382 -1.73 16.00 -7.33
N TYR A 383 -1.28 15.47 -8.46
CA TYR A 383 -1.45 16.13 -9.75
C TYR A 383 -2.93 16.30 -10.12
N TYR A 384 -3.77 15.30 -9.88
CA TYR A 384 -5.21 15.42 -10.13
C TYR A 384 -5.83 16.59 -9.33
N TRP A 385 -5.57 16.65 -8.02
CA TRP A 385 -6.14 17.71 -7.17
C TRP A 385 -5.53 19.09 -7.45
N ALA A 386 -4.27 19.16 -7.91
CA ALA A 386 -3.70 20.39 -8.47
C ALA A 386 -4.42 20.82 -9.75
N GLY A 387 -4.78 19.88 -10.64
CA GLY A 387 -5.59 20.12 -11.83
C GLY A 387 -6.99 20.63 -11.49
N ARG A 388 -7.67 20.03 -10.49
CA ARG A 388 -8.95 20.54 -9.95
C ARG A 388 -8.83 21.95 -9.38
N SER A 389 -7.71 22.27 -8.73
CA SER A 389 -7.43 23.62 -8.23
C SER A 389 -7.27 24.62 -9.38
N ALA A 390 -6.58 24.24 -10.46
CA ALA A 390 -6.46 25.06 -11.66
C ALA A 390 -7.82 25.28 -12.37
N LEU A 391 -8.70 24.26 -12.42
CA LEU A 391 -10.07 24.43 -12.91
C LEU A 391 -10.86 25.44 -12.08
N ALA A 392 -10.73 25.41 -10.75
CA ALA A 392 -11.36 26.41 -9.87
C ALA A 392 -10.82 27.83 -10.10
N MET A 393 -9.59 27.96 -10.60
CA MET A 393 -9.00 29.23 -11.05
C MET A 393 -9.42 29.63 -12.47
N ARG A 394 -10.19 28.79 -13.18
CA ARG A 394 -10.54 28.92 -14.61
C ARG A 394 -9.32 28.88 -15.54
N ASP A 395 -8.22 28.24 -15.12
CA ASP A 395 -7.03 28.02 -15.95
C ASP A 395 -7.05 26.60 -16.51
N GLU A 396 -7.76 26.40 -17.62
CA GLU A 396 -7.87 25.10 -18.26
C GLU A 396 -6.55 24.58 -18.83
N ALA A 397 -5.68 25.47 -19.30
CA ALA A 397 -4.38 25.07 -19.85
C ALA A 397 -3.51 24.44 -18.76
N LEU A 398 -3.49 25.06 -17.57
CA LEU A 398 -2.81 24.52 -16.41
C LEU A 398 -3.49 23.24 -15.90
N ALA A 399 -4.82 23.19 -15.86
CA ALA A 399 -5.56 21.98 -15.48
C ALA A 399 -5.22 20.79 -16.38
N ARG A 400 -5.23 20.97 -17.70
CA ARG A 400 -4.86 19.93 -18.68
C ARG A 400 -3.44 19.43 -18.47
N ARG A 401 -2.47 20.30 -18.15
CA ARG A 401 -1.09 19.89 -17.84
C ARG A 401 -1.02 18.98 -16.61
N TYR A 402 -1.73 19.35 -15.54
CA TYR A 402 -1.77 18.53 -14.32
C TYR A 402 -2.50 17.21 -14.52
N PHE A 403 -3.63 17.19 -15.23
CA PHE A 403 -4.31 15.94 -15.58
C PHE A 403 -3.43 15.05 -16.47
N ALA A 404 -2.68 15.62 -17.42
CA ALA A 404 -1.75 14.85 -18.23
C ALA A 404 -0.62 14.23 -17.39
N ALA A 405 -0.11 14.96 -16.39
CA ALA A 405 0.88 14.44 -15.45
C ALA A 405 0.30 13.32 -14.56
N ALA A 406 -0.94 13.47 -14.08
CA ALA A 406 -1.64 12.42 -13.33
C ALA A 406 -1.90 11.17 -14.19
N GLY A 407 -2.28 11.37 -15.46
CA GLY A 407 -2.60 10.34 -16.45
C GLY A 407 -1.43 9.47 -16.90
N GLN A 408 -0.19 9.86 -16.59
CA GLN A 408 1.00 9.01 -16.76
C GLN A 408 0.96 7.72 -15.92
N ALA A 409 0.03 7.63 -14.95
CA ALA A 409 -0.21 6.46 -14.14
C ALA A 409 -1.59 5.83 -14.47
N PRO A 410 -1.74 5.18 -15.65
CA PRO A 410 -3.03 4.72 -16.17
C PRO A 410 -3.69 3.60 -15.37
N ASP A 411 -2.99 3.02 -14.40
CA ASP A 411 -3.52 1.99 -13.52
C ASP A 411 -3.80 2.50 -12.10
N GLN A 412 -3.66 3.81 -11.87
CA GLN A 412 -4.01 4.46 -10.61
C GLN A 412 -5.33 5.21 -10.77
N PHE A 413 -6.18 5.18 -9.75
CA PHE A 413 -7.52 5.77 -9.72
C PHE A 413 -7.56 7.21 -10.27
N TYR A 414 -6.72 8.08 -9.74
CA TYR A 414 -6.65 9.49 -10.18
C TYR A 414 -6.01 9.69 -11.55
N GLY A 415 -5.18 8.75 -12.00
CA GLY A 415 -4.60 8.78 -13.33
C GLY A 415 -5.62 8.40 -14.39
N GLN A 416 -6.40 7.34 -14.12
CA GLN A 416 -7.53 6.94 -14.96
C GLN A 416 -8.57 8.05 -15.08
N PHE A 417 -8.93 8.68 -13.97
CA PHE A 417 -9.88 9.78 -13.99
C PHE A 417 -9.34 11.00 -14.75
N SER A 418 -8.04 11.29 -14.63
CA SER A 418 -7.42 12.37 -15.39
C SER A 418 -7.38 12.09 -16.89
N LEU A 419 -7.14 10.83 -17.30
CA LEU A 419 -7.24 10.42 -18.70
C LEU A 419 -8.66 10.63 -19.22
N GLU A 420 -9.67 10.23 -18.44
CA GLU A 420 -11.08 10.42 -18.77
C GLU A 420 -11.43 11.90 -18.97
N LEU A 421 -11.01 12.79 -18.06
CA LEU A 421 -11.19 14.24 -18.19
C LEU A 421 -10.51 14.82 -19.43
N LEU A 422 -9.41 14.21 -19.88
CA LEU A 422 -8.71 14.59 -21.11
C LEU A 422 -9.34 13.99 -22.38
N GLY A 423 -10.44 13.23 -22.26
CA GLY A 423 -11.05 12.51 -23.37
C GLY A 423 -10.23 11.31 -23.86
N GLN A 424 -9.34 10.78 -23.02
CA GLN A 424 -8.45 9.67 -23.33
C GLN A 424 -8.91 8.39 -22.62
N ALA A 425 -8.91 7.28 -23.36
CA ALA A 425 -9.17 5.98 -22.76
C ALA A 425 -7.95 5.51 -21.95
N VAL A 426 -8.21 4.75 -20.88
CA VAL A 426 -7.15 4.01 -20.19
C VAL A 426 -6.50 3.03 -21.18
N PRO A 427 -5.17 3.06 -21.37
CA PRO A 427 -4.50 2.14 -22.29
C PRO A 427 -4.63 0.70 -21.81
N ILE A 428 -4.61 -0.26 -22.73
CA ILE A 428 -4.54 -1.69 -22.36
C ILE A 428 -3.11 -1.99 -21.89
N PRO A 429 -2.89 -2.72 -20.78
CA PRO A 429 -1.55 -3.03 -20.34
C PRO A 429 -0.81 -3.87 -21.39
N PRO A 430 0.43 -3.50 -21.77
CA PRO A 430 1.22 -4.27 -22.71
C PRO A 430 1.75 -5.56 -22.08
N TYR A 431 2.04 -6.57 -22.91
CA TYR A 431 2.77 -7.76 -22.47
C TYR A 431 4.25 -7.44 -22.21
N SER A 432 4.89 -8.22 -21.33
CA SER A 432 6.33 -8.12 -21.06
C SER A 432 7.17 -8.39 -22.31
N ALA A 433 8.41 -7.89 -22.27
CA ALA A 433 9.44 -8.24 -23.24
C ALA A 433 9.73 -9.75 -23.22
N SER A 434 10.39 -10.24 -24.27
CA SER A 434 10.84 -11.63 -24.40
C SER A 434 11.81 -12.03 -23.28
N LEU A 435 11.93 -13.34 -23.04
CA LEU A 435 12.85 -13.85 -22.03
C LEU A 435 14.30 -13.45 -22.34
N PRO A 436 15.11 -13.12 -21.31
CA PRO A 436 16.55 -12.87 -21.45
C PRO A 436 17.32 -14.11 -21.93
N ASP A 437 18.63 -13.99 -22.17
CA ASP A 437 19.45 -15.12 -22.63
C ASP A 437 19.60 -16.24 -21.59
N SER A 438 20.11 -17.41 -22.02
CA SER A 438 20.27 -18.58 -21.15
C SER A 438 21.23 -18.36 -19.97
N SER A 439 22.24 -17.48 -20.11
CA SER A 439 23.19 -17.17 -19.04
C SER A 439 22.50 -16.39 -17.92
N GLN A 440 21.75 -15.36 -18.29
CA GLN A 440 20.95 -14.55 -17.35
C GLN A 440 19.89 -15.41 -16.65
N GLN A 441 19.19 -16.27 -17.40
CA GLN A 441 18.25 -17.23 -16.84
C GLN A 441 18.92 -18.16 -15.81
N ASN A 442 20.06 -18.76 -16.16
CA ASN A 442 20.78 -19.65 -15.25
C ASN A 442 21.18 -18.93 -13.96
N SER A 443 21.67 -17.69 -14.05
CA SER A 443 22.01 -16.86 -12.89
C SER A 443 20.80 -16.55 -12.01
N PHE A 444 19.65 -16.24 -12.60
CA PHE A 444 18.41 -15.99 -11.84
C PHE A 444 17.92 -17.26 -11.14
N TYR A 445 17.82 -18.37 -11.88
CA TYR A 445 17.34 -19.63 -11.32
C TYR A 445 18.30 -20.23 -10.30
N SER A 446 19.60 -19.98 -10.36
CA SER A 446 20.56 -20.50 -9.37
C SER A 446 20.52 -19.78 -8.01
N ARG A 447 19.77 -18.68 -7.86
CA ARG A 447 19.66 -17.95 -6.58
C ARG A 447 18.99 -18.80 -5.52
N SER A 448 19.53 -18.82 -4.30
CA SER A 448 18.99 -19.61 -3.18
C SER A 448 17.51 -19.30 -2.90
N LEU A 449 17.10 -18.04 -3.02
CA LEU A 449 15.71 -17.61 -2.85
C LEU A 449 14.76 -18.23 -3.91
N VAL A 450 15.19 -18.27 -5.18
CA VAL A 450 14.41 -18.87 -6.28
C VAL A 450 14.35 -20.39 -6.11
N GLN A 451 15.47 -21.01 -5.74
CA GLN A 451 15.57 -22.44 -5.46
C GLN A 451 14.65 -22.87 -4.32
N ALA A 452 14.66 -22.14 -3.20
CA ALA A 452 13.74 -22.39 -2.09
C ALA A 452 12.27 -22.18 -2.48
N THR A 453 11.97 -21.16 -3.30
CA THR A 453 10.63 -20.91 -3.83
C THR A 453 10.08 -22.11 -4.62
N ILE A 454 10.90 -22.67 -5.52
CA ILE A 454 10.55 -23.86 -6.31
C ILE A 454 10.37 -25.06 -5.38
N ARG A 455 11.32 -25.27 -4.46
CA ARG A 455 11.33 -26.43 -3.55
C ARG A 455 10.11 -26.48 -2.64
N LEU A 456 9.70 -25.34 -2.07
CA LEU A 456 8.50 -25.25 -1.23
C LEU A 456 7.23 -25.61 -2.01
N GLY A 457 7.16 -25.28 -3.29
CA GLY A 457 6.05 -25.68 -4.16
C GLY A 457 6.02 -27.19 -4.43
N GLN A 458 7.17 -27.81 -4.66
CA GLN A 458 7.29 -29.26 -4.83
C GLN A 458 6.87 -30.03 -3.57
N GLN A 459 7.14 -29.46 -2.40
CA GLN A 459 6.72 -30.00 -1.09
C GLN A 459 5.26 -29.71 -0.75
N GLN A 460 4.55 -28.96 -1.60
CA GLN A 460 3.19 -28.46 -1.32
C GLN A 460 3.11 -27.60 -0.04
N ASN A 461 4.24 -27.03 0.41
CA ASN A 461 4.27 -26.07 1.51
C ASN A 461 3.92 -24.67 0.99
N TRP A 462 2.66 -24.50 0.58
CA TRP A 462 2.17 -23.27 -0.04
C TRP A 462 2.24 -22.06 0.90
N ARG A 463 2.09 -22.30 2.21
CA ARG A 463 2.12 -21.25 3.23
C ARG A 463 3.48 -20.55 3.27
N ASP A 464 4.56 -21.31 3.34
CA ASP A 464 5.90 -20.73 3.31
C ASP A 464 6.25 -20.28 1.89
N GLN A 465 5.82 -21.00 0.85
CA GLN A 465 6.06 -20.57 -0.53
C GLN A 465 5.54 -19.14 -0.77
N SER A 466 4.34 -18.78 -0.29
CA SER A 466 3.82 -17.41 -0.41
C SER A 466 4.72 -16.35 0.24
N LEU A 467 5.45 -16.68 1.33
CA LEU A 467 6.44 -15.78 1.92
C LEU A 467 7.64 -15.58 1.01
N PHE A 468 8.10 -16.66 0.38
CA PHE A 468 9.21 -16.63 -0.58
C PHE A 468 8.86 -15.93 -1.89
N LEU A 469 7.64 -16.08 -2.42
CA LEU A 469 7.18 -15.34 -3.60
C LEU A 469 7.17 -13.83 -3.36
N ARG A 470 6.71 -13.37 -2.18
CA ARG A 470 6.76 -11.95 -1.80
C ARG A 470 8.20 -11.45 -1.66
N ALA A 471 9.07 -12.24 -1.04
CA ALA A 471 10.48 -11.89 -0.91
C ALA A 471 11.17 -11.80 -2.28
N LEU A 472 10.92 -12.77 -3.17
CA LEU A 472 11.42 -12.77 -4.55
C LEU A 472 10.93 -11.56 -5.34
N ALA A 473 9.63 -11.26 -5.28
CA ALA A 473 9.07 -10.08 -5.92
C ALA A 473 9.72 -8.76 -5.43
N ASN A 474 9.97 -8.65 -4.13
CA ASN A 474 10.61 -7.47 -3.54
C ASN A 474 12.12 -7.39 -3.77
N SER A 475 12.78 -8.50 -4.13
CA SER A 475 14.22 -8.53 -4.43
C SER A 475 14.54 -8.17 -5.88
N LEU A 476 13.53 -8.00 -6.75
CA LEU A 476 13.75 -7.66 -8.15
C LEU A 476 14.22 -6.20 -8.27
N THR A 477 15.26 -5.99 -9.06
CA THR A 477 15.91 -4.69 -9.26
C THR A 477 16.09 -4.34 -10.74
N GLN A 478 15.85 -5.29 -11.66
CA GLN A 478 15.99 -5.09 -13.10
C GLN A 478 14.75 -5.56 -13.87
N PRO A 479 14.39 -4.92 -15.01
CA PRO A 479 13.27 -5.34 -15.85
C PRO A 479 13.37 -6.80 -16.34
N ASP A 480 14.57 -7.29 -16.62
CA ASP A 480 14.80 -8.67 -17.06
C ASP A 480 14.43 -9.68 -15.96
N GLU A 481 14.70 -9.35 -14.70
CA GLU A 481 14.33 -10.19 -13.55
C GLU A 481 12.82 -10.27 -13.38
N TYR A 482 12.08 -9.22 -13.72
CA TYR A 482 10.62 -9.27 -13.76
C TYR A 482 10.11 -10.26 -14.80
N THR A 483 10.65 -10.24 -16.02
CA THR A 483 10.27 -11.22 -17.05
C THR A 483 10.57 -12.66 -16.60
N MET A 484 11.71 -12.89 -15.96
CA MET A 484 12.06 -14.20 -15.39
C MET A 484 11.14 -14.60 -14.22
N ALA A 485 10.72 -13.66 -13.38
CA ALA A 485 9.74 -13.91 -12.32
C ALA A 485 8.34 -14.23 -12.89
N VAL A 486 7.94 -13.57 -13.97
CA VAL A 486 6.70 -13.88 -14.70
C VAL A 486 6.77 -15.28 -15.30
N ASP A 487 7.88 -15.66 -15.94
CA ASP A 487 8.07 -17.01 -16.47
C ASP A 487 8.06 -18.07 -15.35
N LEU A 488 8.76 -17.82 -14.24
CA LEU A 488 8.70 -18.67 -13.06
C LEU A 488 7.26 -18.84 -12.55
N SER A 489 6.49 -17.75 -12.46
CA SER A 489 5.09 -17.75 -11.99
C SER A 489 4.21 -18.72 -12.80
N GLN A 490 4.43 -18.77 -14.12
CA GLN A 490 3.70 -19.65 -15.03
C GLN A 490 4.12 -21.10 -14.83
N ARG A 491 5.44 -21.36 -14.70
CA ARG A 491 5.97 -22.72 -14.53
C ARG A 491 5.54 -23.38 -13.23
N ILE A 492 5.50 -22.62 -12.13
CA ILE A 492 5.11 -23.17 -10.81
C ILE A 492 3.60 -23.04 -10.54
N GLY A 493 2.82 -22.49 -11.48
CA GLY A 493 1.38 -22.31 -11.34
C GLY A 493 0.99 -21.32 -10.23
N ARG A 494 1.81 -20.30 -9.99
CA ARG A 494 1.63 -19.25 -8.96
C ARG A 494 1.56 -17.88 -9.61
N GLN A 495 0.43 -17.59 -10.27
CA GLN A 495 0.17 -16.33 -10.97
C GLN A 495 0.32 -15.09 -10.06
N ASP A 496 0.13 -15.27 -8.75
CA ASP A 496 0.30 -14.24 -7.75
C ASP A 496 1.73 -13.69 -7.68
N LEU A 497 2.75 -14.47 -8.05
CA LEU A 497 4.11 -13.95 -8.19
C LEU A 497 4.20 -12.84 -9.24
N ALA A 498 3.53 -12.99 -10.39
CA ALA A 498 3.55 -11.95 -11.44
C ALA A 498 2.86 -10.66 -10.98
N VAL A 499 1.81 -10.78 -10.17
CA VAL A 499 1.09 -9.65 -9.57
C VAL A 499 1.97 -8.95 -8.53
N MET A 500 2.57 -9.72 -7.62
CA MET A 500 3.49 -9.20 -6.60
C MET A 500 4.69 -8.51 -7.24
N ALA A 501 5.32 -9.14 -8.25
CA ALA A 501 6.47 -8.60 -8.97
C ALA A 501 6.11 -7.31 -9.73
N SER A 502 4.93 -7.26 -10.37
CA SER A 502 4.45 -6.06 -11.06
C SER A 502 4.25 -4.89 -10.08
N ARG A 503 3.74 -5.18 -8.88
CA ARG A 503 3.55 -4.17 -7.83
C ARG A 503 4.88 -3.70 -7.24
N ALA A 504 5.83 -4.60 -7.00
CA ALA A 504 7.14 -4.26 -6.47
C ALA A 504 7.93 -3.37 -7.45
N MET A 505 7.98 -3.77 -8.73
CA MET A 505 8.74 -3.05 -9.77
C MET A 505 8.16 -1.68 -10.14
N ARG A 506 6.86 -1.50 -9.93
CA ARG A 506 6.18 -0.21 -10.02
C ARG A 506 6.67 0.78 -8.98
N ASN A 507 6.89 0.33 -7.74
CA ASN A 507 7.36 1.22 -6.68
C ASN A 507 8.80 1.71 -6.89
N SER A 508 9.59 1.01 -7.72
CA SER A 508 10.91 1.42 -8.16
C SER A 508 10.91 2.25 -9.46
N ASP A 509 9.74 2.57 -10.02
CA ASP A 509 9.57 3.24 -11.33
C ASP A 509 10.20 2.47 -12.53
N LEU A 510 10.59 1.21 -12.35
CA LEU A 510 11.25 0.38 -13.37
C LEU A 510 10.25 -0.30 -14.33
N ILE A 511 9.05 -0.63 -13.83
CA ILE A 511 7.95 -1.17 -14.64
C ILE A 511 6.66 -0.50 -14.23
N ALA A 512 6.15 0.38 -15.10
CA ALA A 512 4.98 1.19 -14.78
C ALA A 512 3.65 0.49 -15.06
N TYR A 513 3.53 -0.39 -16.06
CA TYR A 513 2.24 -0.97 -16.44
C TYR A 513 2.42 -2.21 -17.31
N ASN A 514 1.84 -3.36 -16.93
CA ASN A 514 2.06 -4.63 -17.64
C ASN A 514 0.92 -5.63 -17.46
N ARG A 515 0.62 -6.41 -18.51
CA ARG A 515 -0.47 -7.40 -18.57
C ARG A 515 -0.31 -8.56 -17.61
N SER A 516 0.91 -9.02 -17.34
CA SER A 516 1.18 -10.13 -16.41
C SER A 516 0.80 -9.81 -14.96
N GLY A 517 0.66 -8.53 -14.61
CA GLY A 517 0.15 -8.09 -13.31
C GLY A 517 -1.39 -8.15 -13.16
N TYR A 518 -2.11 -8.60 -14.19
CA TYR A 518 -3.58 -8.71 -14.24
C TYR A 518 -4.00 -10.09 -14.77
N PRO A 519 -3.75 -11.17 -14.01
CA PRO A 519 -4.17 -12.51 -14.40
C PRO A 519 -5.69 -12.66 -14.31
N SER A 520 -6.22 -13.69 -14.95
CA SER A 520 -7.65 -14.00 -14.92
C SER A 520 -7.93 -15.49 -14.84
N TYR A 521 -9.08 -15.80 -14.26
CA TYR A 521 -9.71 -17.12 -14.19
C TYR A 521 -10.97 -17.14 -15.05
N SER A 522 -11.28 -18.30 -15.62
CA SER A 522 -12.62 -18.55 -16.17
C SER A 522 -13.62 -18.64 -15.02
N LEU A 523 -14.79 -18.02 -15.18
CA LEU A 523 -15.86 -18.10 -14.18
C LEU A 523 -16.97 -19.04 -14.68
N PRO A 524 -17.79 -19.60 -13.77
CA PRO A 524 -19.03 -20.24 -14.16
C PRO A 524 -19.98 -19.23 -14.81
N GLU A 525 -20.83 -19.68 -15.74
CA GLU A 525 -21.77 -18.83 -16.50
C GLU A 525 -22.62 -17.91 -15.62
N SER A 526 -23.04 -18.36 -14.44
CA SER A 526 -23.82 -17.56 -13.49
C SER A 526 -23.05 -16.39 -12.87
N SER A 527 -21.72 -16.46 -12.86
CA SER A 527 -20.82 -15.44 -12.29
C SER A 527 -20.12 -14.60 -13.37
N GLU A 528 -20.19 -15.02 -14.64
CA GLU A 528 -19.64 -14.30 -15.79
C GLU A 528 -20.08 -12.83 -15.85
N PRO A 529 -21.32 -12.45 -15.50
CA PRO A 529 -21.70 -11.04 -15.53
C PRO A 529 -20.93 -10.13 -14.58
N SER A 530 -20.30 -10.70 -13.54
CA SER A 530 -19.49 -9.98 -12.56
C SER A 530 -17.99 -10.14 -12.79
N TRP A 531 -17.57 -10.68 -13.94
CA TRP A 531 -16.19 -11.06 -14.22
C TRP A 531 -15.20 -9.93 -13.93
N VAL A 532 -15.48 -8.71 -14.37
CA VAL A 532 -14.59 -7.56 -14.13
C VAL A 532 -14.41 -7.31 -12.63
N MET A 533 -15.51 -7.27 -11.88
CA MET A 533 -15.48 -6.97 -10.44
C MET A 533 -14.86 -8.10 -9.62
N VAL A 534 -15.12 -9.35 -9.98
CA VAL A 534 -14.52 -10.53 -9.34
C VAL A 534 -12.99 -10.51 -9.46
N HIS A 535 -12.47 -10.18 -10.64
CA HIS A 535 -11.03 -10.07 -10.86
C HIS A 535 -10.41 -8.83 -10.19
N ALA A 536 -11.11 -7.70 -10.23
CA ALA A 536 -10.70 -6.48 -9.57
C ALA A 536 -10.58 -6.63 -8.05
N LEU A 537 -11.60 -7.27 -7.43
CA LEU A 537 -11.62 -7.63 -6.01
C LEU A 537 -10.52 -8.65 -5.70
N SER A 538 -10.42 -9.75 -6.47
CA SER A 538 -9.40 -10.79 -6.23
C SER A 538 -7.98 -10.24 -6.25
N ARG A 539 -7.69 -9.31 -7.17
CA ARG A 539 -6.39 -8.63 -7.25
C ARG A 539 -6.10 -7.82 -5.99
N GLN A 540 -7.09 -7.12 -5.45
CA GLN A 540 -6.93 -6.31 -4.24
C GLN A 540 -6.88 -7.16 -2.96
N GLU A 541 -7.71 -8.20 -2.88
CA GLU A 541 -7.88 -9.03 -1.69
C GLU A 541 -6.69 -9.97 -1.44
N SER A 542 -6.20 -10.64 -2.48
CA SER A 542 -5.17 -11.68 -2.33
C SER A 542 -4.00 -11.53 -3.28
N GLN A 543 -4.07 -10.60 -4.24
CA GLN A 543 -3.14 -10.57 -5.38
C GLN A 543 -3.14 -11.88 -6.17
N PHE A 544 -4.28 -12.60 -6.14
CA PHE A 544 -4.47 -13.96 -6.64
C PHE A 544 -3.74 -15.07 -5.90
N ASP A 545 -3.25 -14.84 -4.67
CA ASP A 545 -2.77 -15.93 -3.81
C ASP A 545 -3.98 -16.78 -3.36
N ARG A 546 -4.19 -17.92 -4.05
CA ARG A 546 -5.29 -18.85 -3.75
C ARG A 546 -5.24 -19.43 -2.32
N HIS A 547 -4.06 -19.41 -1.68
CA HIS A 547 -3.86 -19.90 -0.32
C HIS A 547 -3.79 -18.75 0.71
N ALA A 548 -4.13 -17.52 0.33
CA ALA A 548 -4.13 -16.38 1.22
C ALA A 548 -5.02 -16.61 2.45
N LYS A 549 -4.47 -16.37 3.63
CA LYS A 549 -5.17 -16.38 4.91
C LYS A 549 -4.84 -15.12 5.68
N SER A 550 -5.84 -14.28 5.95
CA SER A 550 -5.64 -13.09 6.77
C SER A 550 -5.50 -13.42 8.26
N SER A 551 -4.97 -12.47 9.03
CA SER A 551 -4.89 -12.57 10.50
C SER A 551 -6.25 -12.74 11.16
N VAL A 552 -7.30 -12.13 10.60
CA VAL A 552 -8.68 -12.22 11.07
C VAL A 552 -9.45 -13.41 10.51
N GLY A 553 -8.82 -14.23 9.66
CA GLY A 553 -9.35 -15.52 9.20
C GLY A 553 -10.11 -15.51 7.87
N ALA A 554 -9.95 -14.48 7.04
CA ALA A 554 -10.43 -14.47 5.67
C ALA A 554 -9.60 -15.40 4.77
N LEU A 555 -10.22 -16.02 3.76
CA LEU A 555 -9.63 -17.15 3.01
C LEU A 555 -9.73 -17.00 1.48
N GLY A 556 -8.64 -17.35 0.80
CA GLY A 556 -8.55 -17.54 -0.64
C GLY A 556 -8.58 -16.27 -1.47
N LEU A 557 -8.89 -16.41 -2.76
CA LEU A 557 -8.75 -15.37 -3.78
C LEU A 557 -9.50 -14.08 -3.45
N MET A 558 -10.75 -14.21 -3.00
CA MET A 558 -11.62 -13.08 -2.65
C MET A 558 -11.72 -12.83 -1.15
N GLN A 559 -10.80 -13.40 -0.36
CA GLN A 559 -10.69 -13.23 1.10
C GLN A 559 -12.05 -13.34 1.81
N LEU A 560 -12.74 -14.46 1.63
CA LEU A 560 -14.05 -14.67 2.24
C LEU A 560 -13.90 -15.09 3.70
N MET A 561 -14.65 -14.42 4.57
CA MET A 561 -14.85 -14.90 5.94
C MET A 561 -15.63 -16.22 5.92
N PRO A 562 -15.26 -17.24 6.72
CA PRO A 562 -15.95 -18.54 6.74
C PRO A 562 -17.46 -18.44 6.96
N LYS A 563 -17.91 -17.51 7.81
CA LYS A 563 -19.35 -17.24 8.04
C LYS A 563 -20.05 -16.73 6.78
N THR A 564 -19.44 -15.77 6.08
CA THR A 564 -19.97 -15.21 4.82
C THR A 564 -19.99 -16.28 3.73
N ALA A 565 -18.92 -17.06 3.59
CA ALA A 565 -18.85 -18.14 2.62
C ALA A 565 -19.94 -19.20 2.83
N ARG A 566 -20.18 -19.62 4.09
CA ARG A 566 -21.27 -20.55 4.42
C ARG A 566 -22.64 -20.00 4.05
N ASP A 567 -22.91 -18.75 4.42
CA ASP A 567 -24.17 -18.07 4.08
C ASP A 567 -24.39 -17.98 2.57
N GLN A 568 -23.34 -17.68 1.80
CA GLN A 568 -23.43 -17.65 0.33
C GLN A 568 -23.61 -19.04 -0.27
N ALA A 569 -22.89 -20.06 0.22
CA ALA A 569 -23.05 -21.43 -0.24
C ALA A 569 -24.49 -21.91 -0.04
N GLN A 570 -25.08 -21.65 1.14
CA GLN A 570 -26.47 -21.98 1.42
C GLN A 570 -27.45 -21.29 0.47
N LYS A 571 -27.27 -19.98 0.20
CA LYS A 571 -28.12 -19.21 -0.71
C LYS A 571 -28.05 -19.69 -2.15
N LEU A 572 -26.90 -20.21 -2.57
CA LEU A 572 -26.68 -20.78 -3.90
C LEU A 572 -27.06 -22.27 -3.98
N GLY A 573 -27.47 -22.90 -2.87
CA GLY A 573 -27.75 -24.34 -2.84
C GLY A 573 -26.51 -25.22 -2.98
N LEU A 574 -25.32 -24.70 -2.65
CA LEU A 574 -24.04 -25.41 -2.71
C LEU A 574 -23.69 -26.02 -1.36
N SER A 575 -23.09 -27.22 -1.37
CA SER A 575 -22.48 -27.79 -0.16
C SER A 575 -21.28 -26.96 0.28
N TYR A 576 -21.27 -26.59 1.56
CA TYR A 576 -20.20 -25.78 2.14
C TYR A 576 -19.08 -26.66 2.72
N ASP A 577 -17.89 -26.56 2.12
CA ASP A 577 -16.64 -27.10 2.67
C ASP A 577 -15.61 -25.96 2.80
N PRO A 578 -15.16 -25.62 4.03
CA PRO A 578 -14.13 -24.60 4.25
C PRO A 578 -12.82 -24.86 3.49
N SER A 579 -12.44 -26.13 3.28
CA SER A 579 -11.18 -26.49 2.62
C SER A 579 -11.15 -26.04 1.15
N ARG A 580 -12.33 -26.03 0.49
CA ARG A 580 -12.50 -25.59 -0.89
C ARG A 580 -12.26 -24.09 -1.06
N LEU A 581 -12.34 -23.29 0.00
CA LEU A 581 -12.06 -21.85 -0.09
C LEU A 581 -10.61 -21.55 -0.50
N VAL A 582 -9.68 -22.46 -0.27
CA VAL A 582 -8.25 -22.29 -0.62
C VAL A 582 -7.76 -23.29 -1.66
N ASN A 583 -8.46 -24.42 -1.84
CA ASN A 583 -8.06 -25.48 -2.78
C ASN A 583 -8.87 -25.49 -4.08
N ASP A 584 -10.02 -24.80 -4.12
CA ASP A 584 -10.91 -24.73 -5.29
C ASP A 584 -11.17 -23.25 -5.66
N PRO A 585 -10.36 -22.68 -6.57
CA PRO A 585 -10.53 -21.30 -7.04
C PRO A 585 -11.94 -21.00 -7.55
N ALA A 586 -12.56 -21.92 -8.29
CA ALA A 586 -13.88 -21.71 -8.87
C ALA A 586 -14.94 -21.57 -7.76
N PHE A 587 -14.86 -22.40 -6.71
CA PHE A 587 -15.73 -22.27 -5.55
C PHE A 587 -15.55 -20.94 -4.82
N ASN A 588 -14.31 -20.52 -4.54
CA ASN A 588 -14.04 -19.24 -3.87
C ASN A 588 -14.59 -18.05 -4.68
N LEU A 589 -14.30 -18.02 -5.99
CA LEU A 589 -14.74 -16.96 -6.91
C LEU A 589 -16.27 -16.93 -7.05
N THR A 590 -16.94 -18.07 -7.12
CA THR A 590 -18.41 -18.15 -7.20
C THR A 590 -19.07 -17.57 -5.95
N LEU A 591 -18.58 -17.95 -4.75
CA LEU A 591 -19.11 -17.43 -3.50
C LEU A 591 -18.86 -15.93 -3.34
N GLY A 592 -17.68 -15.46 -3.76
CA GLY A 592 -17.33 -14.05 -3.71
C GLY A 592 -18.11 -13.20 -4.72
N ALA A 593 -18.33 -13.70 -5.93
CA ALA A 593 -19.21 -13.08 -6.92
C ALA A 593 -20.63 -12.91 -6.37
N SER A 594 -21.19 -13.97 -5.77
CA SER A 594 -22.51 -13.91 -5.13
C SER A 594 -22.58 -12.90 -3.99
N PHE A 595 -21.55 -12.86 -3.13
CA PHE A 595 -21.51 -11.87 -2.04
C PHE A 595 -21.44 -10.43 -2.57
N TYR A 596 -20.60 -10.19 -3.58
CA TYR A 596 -20.48 -8.90 -4.23
C TYR A 596 -21.82 -8.46 -4.86
N GLU A 597 -22.47 -9.33 -5.64
CA GLU A 597 -23.76 -9.02 -6.27
C GLU A 597 -24.86 -8.74 -5.25
N ARG A 598 -24.81 -9.40 -4.09
CA ARG A 598 -25.71 -9.08 -2.98
C ARG A 598 -25.49 -7.66 -2.46
N MET A 599 -24.24 -7.24 -2.28
CA MET A 599 -23.93 -5.85 -1.86
C MET A 599 -24.35 -4.85 -2.93
N ARG A 600 -24.06 -5.13 -4.20
CA ARG A 600 -24.48 -4.29 -5.33
C ARG A 600 -25.99 -4.14 -5.40
N SER A 601 -26.73 -5.23 -5.24
CA SER A 601 -28.20 -5.21 -5.21
C SER A 601 -28.74 -4.43 -4.00
N TYR A 602 -28.15 -4.61 -2.82
CA TYR A 602 -28.51 -3.88 -1.61
C TYR A 602 -28.34 -2.35 -1.78
N TYR A 603 -27.29 -1.92 -2.48
CA TYR A 603 -27.03 -0.51 -2.81
C TYR A 603 -27.59 -0.08 -4.18
N GLN A 604 -28.64 -0.75 -4.67
CA GLN A 604 -29.39 -0.37 -5.87
C GLN A 604 -28.52 -0.20 -7.12
N GLY A 605 -27.53 -1.08 -7.28
CA GLY A 605 -26.62 -1.07 -8.43
C GLY A 605 -25.30 -0.32 -8.22
N SER A 606 -25.13 0.41 -7.12
CA SER A 606 -23.91 1.20 -6.88
C SER A 606 -22.67 0.32 -6.66
N HIS A 607 -21.71 0.38 -7.59
CA HIS A 607 -20.43 -0.30 -7.47
C HIS A 607 -19.58 0.28 -6.34
N LEU A 608 -19.51 1.61 -6.23
CA LEU A 608 -18.84 2.33 -5.16
C LEU A 608 -19.24 1.82 -3.76
N LEU A 609 -20.55 1.83 -3.46
CA LEU A 609 -21.04 1.43 -2.14
C LEU A 609 -20.92 -0.08 -1.93
N ALA A 610 -21.09 -0.90 -2.97
CA ALA A 610 -20.89 -2.34 -2.89
C ALA A 610 -19.44 -2.70 -2.53
N VAL A 611 -18.46 -2.05 -3.16
CA VAL A 611 -17.04 -2.22 -2.87
C VAL A 611 -16.71 -1.76 -1.45
N ALA A 612 -17.22 -0.60 -1.04
CA ALA A 612 -17.06 -0.10 0.33
C ALA A 612 -17.61 -1.10 1.37
N ALA A 613 -18.80 -1.67 1.11
CA ALA A 613 -19.46 -2.62 1.99
C ALA A 613 -18.84 -4.02 1.97
N TYR A 614 -18.21 -4.41 0.86
CA TYR A 614 -17.46 -5.66 0.78
C TYR A 614 -16.31 -5.66 1.79
N ASN A 615 -15.56 -4.55 1.89
CA ASN A 615 -14.43 -4.39 2.81
C ASN A 615 -14.88 -4.06 4.25
N SER A 616 -15.73 -3.05 4.43
CA SER A 616 -16.04 -2.51 5.76
C SER A 616 -17.37 -2.99 6.35
N GLY A 617 -18.15 -3.75 5.59
CA GLY A 617 -19.50 -4.18 5.95
C GLY A 617 -20.57 -3.10 5.71
N PRO A 618 -21.81 -3.50 5.37
CA PRO A 618 -22.88 -2.55 5.02
C PRO A 618 -23.31 -1.64 6.20
N GLY A 619 -23.14 -2.08 7.44
CA GLY A 619 -23.46 -1.27 8.62
C GLY A 619 -22.57 -0.01 8.73
N ASN A 620 -21.28 -0.11 8.40
CA ASN A 620 -20.38 1.05 8.41
C ASN A 620 -20.69 1.99 7.24
N VAL A 621 -20.93 1.44 6.05
CA VAL A 621 -21.34 2.24 4.89
C VAL A 621 -22.64 2.99 5.15
N ASN A 622 -23.66 2.33 5.73
CA ASN A 622 -24.93 2.98 6.07
C ASN A 622 -24.75 4.09 7.10
N ARG A 623 -23.88 3.92 8.10
CA ARG A 623 -23.54 4.99 9.05
C ARG A 623 -22.93 6.19 8.33
N TYR A 624 -22.01 5.94 7.40
CA TYR A 624 -21.35 7.00 6.64
C TYR A 624 -22.33 7.74 5.71
N LEU A 625 -23.23 7.02 5.03
CA LEU A 625 -24.33 7.62 4.27
C LEU A 625 -25.19 8.54 5.14
N SER A 626 -25.54 8.12 6.36
CA SER A 626 -26.32 8.96 7.29
C SER A 626 -25.56 10.19 7.79
N SER A 627 -24.24 10.12 7.94
CA SER A 627 -23.43 11.21 8.50
C SER A 627 -22.94 12.22 7.47
N TYR A 628 -22.70 11.81 6.23
CA TYR A 628 -22.05 12.63 5.20
C TYR A 628 -22.86 12.75 3.90
N GLY A 629 -24.06 12.15 3.86
CA GLY A 629 -24.92 12.14 2.69
C GLY A 629 -24.66 10.97 1.75
N ASP A 630 -25.58 10.81 0.81
CA ASP A 630 -25.56 9.73 -0.18
C ASP A 630 -24.92 10.22 -1.48
N PRO A 631 -23.78 9.61 -1.92
CA PRO A 631 -23.05 10.06 -3.11
C PRO A 631 -23.81 9.79 -4.42
N ARG A 632 -24.91 9.02 -4.37
CA ARG A 632 -25.76 8.72 -5.52
C ARG A 632 -26.76 9.84 -5.82
N LEU A 633 -26.93 10.80 -4.91
CA LEU A 633 -27.85 11.90 -5.12
C LEU A 633 -27.27 12.92 -6.13
N PRO A 634 -28.13 13.63 -6.87
CA PRO A 634 -27.70 14.72 -7.73
C PRO A 634 -26.88 15.77 -6.95
N HIS A 635 -25.85 16.33 -7.59
CA HIS A 635 -24.96 17.37 -7.03
C HIS A 635 -24.01 16.94 -5.90
N ALA A 636 -24.03 15.67 -5.48
CA ALA A 636 -22.95 15.14 -4.65
C ALA A 636 -21.67 14.99 -5.49
N ASP A 637 -20.54 15.52 -5.02
CA ASP A 637 -19.23 15.20 -5.61
C ASP A 637 -18.76 13.86 -5.00
N VAL A 638 -18.81 12.81 -5.80
CA VAL A 638 -18.45 11.45 -5.38
C VAL A 638 -16.99 11.34 -4.95
N LEU A 639 -16.09 12.14 -5.52
CA LEU A 639 -14.68 12.12 -5.16
C LEU A 639 -14.45 12.79 -3.81
N ASP A 640 -15.19 13.86 -3.52
CA ASP A 640 -15.23 14.44 -2.19
C ASP A 640 -15.73 13.44 -1.15
N TRP A 641 -16.81 12.71 -1.47
CA TRP A 641 -17.35 11.68 -0.58
C TRP A 641 -16.35 10.53 -0.34
N ILE A 642 -15.63 10.09 -1.38
CA ILE A 642 -14.56 9.09 -1.21
C ILE A 642 -13.45 9.67 -0.32
N GLU A 643 -13.01 10.89 -0.57
CA GLU A 643 -11.92 11.51 0.19
C GLU A 643 -12.28 11.81 1.64
N ASP A 644 -13.53 12.10 1.92
CA ASP A 644 -14.02 12.35 3.28
C ASP A 644 -14.36 11.04 4.03
N PHE A 645 -14.23 9.87 3.39
CA PHE A 645 -14.54 8.57 3.99
C PHE A 645 -13.61 8.30 5.19
N PRO A 646 -14.09 8.09 6.42
CA PRO A 646 -13.27 8.18 7.64
C PRO A 646 -12.27 7.02 7.81
N LEU A 647 -12.55 5.86 7.21
CA LEU A 647 -11.65 4.71 7.25
C LEU A 647 -10.67 4.79 6.08
N ASP A 648 -9.43 5.18 6.35
CA ASP A 648 -8.38 5.30 5.33
C ASP A 648 -8.16 3.98 4.56
N GLU A 649 -8.26 2.83 5.26
CA GLU A 649 -8.19 1.51 4.64
C GLU A 649 -9.29 1.32 3.59
N THR A 650 -10.55 1.60 3.95
CA THR A 650 -11.70 1.45 3.03
C THR A 650 -11.66 2.47 1.90
N ARG A 651 -11.24 3.72 2.16
CA ARG A 651 -11.02 4.73 1.12
C ARG A 651 -10.03 4.23 0.07
N ASN A 652 -8.87 3.76 0.51
CA ASN A 652 -7.86 3.21 -0.38
C ASN A 652 -8.39 1.96 -1.10
N TYR A 653 -9.10 1.08 -0.39
CA TYR A 653 -9.69 -0.12 -0.97
C TYR A 653 -10.65 0.18 -2.12
N ILE A 654 -11.56 1.16 -1.95
CA ILE A 654 -12.46 1.64 -3.00
C ILE A 654 -11.66 2.04 -4.24
N GLN A 655 -10.68 2.93 -4.05
CA GLN A 655 -9.86 3.44 -5.16
C GLN A 655 -9.14 2.29 -5.88
N ARG A 656 -8.55 1.36 -5.13
CA ARG A 656 -7.81 0.21 -5.68
C ARG A 656 -8.68 -0.81 -6.41
N VAL A 657 -9.88 -1.08 -5.92
CA VAL A 657 -10.77 -2.03 -6.62
C VAL A 657 -11.32 -1.40 -7.88
N LEU A 658 -11.75 -0.14 -7.84
CA LEU A 658 -12.33 0.51 -9.01
C LEU A 658 -11.28 0.78 -10.09
N GLU A 659 -10.04 1.16 -9.72
CA GLU A 659 -8.96 1.30 -10.72
C GLU A 659 -8.63 -0.05 -11.39
N ASN A 660 -8.69 -1.15 -10.64
CA ASN A 660 -8.53 -2.50 -11.20
C ASN A 660 -9.69 -2.89 -12.11
N ALA A 661 -10.93 -2.53 -11.76
CA ALA A 661 -12.11 -2.83 -12.56
C ALA A 661 -12.01 -2.20 -13.96
N VAL A 662 -11.57 -0.95 -14.03
CA VAL A 662 -11.29 -0.27 -15.30
C VAL A 662 -10.23 -1.03 -16.09
N VAL A 663 -9.11 -1.42 -15.48
CA VAL A 663 -8.08 -2.18 -16.22
C VAL A 663 -8.63 -3.51 -16.75
N TYR A 664 -9.40 -4.25 -15.96
CA TYR A 664 -10.00 -5.51 -16.40
C TYR A 664 -11.04 -5.32 -17.52
N SER A 665 -11.84 -4.25 -17.49
CA SER A 665 -12.79 -3.95 -18.59
C SER A 665 -12.10 -3.49 -19.87
N ARG A 666 -10.91 -2.88 -19.78
CA ARG A 666 -10.05 -2.60 -20.95
C ARG A 666 -9.41 -3.87 -21.51
N ILE A 667 -9.04 -4.79 -20.63
CA ILE A 667 -8.46 -6.10 -20.97
C ILE A 667 -9.49 -7.00 -21.68
N ASP A 668 -10.73 -7.00 -21.21
CA ASP A 668 -11.84 -7.77 -21.76
C ASP A 668 -13.07 -6.85 -21.93
N PRO A 669 -13.30 -6.34 -23.15
CA PRO A 669 -14.31 -5.33 -23.41
C PRO A 669 -15.74 -5.89 -23.55
N ASP A 670 -16.00 -7.16 -23.21
CA ASP A 670 -17.36 -7.73 -23.28
C ASP A 670 -18.32 -6.98 -22.34
N PRO A 671 -19.35 -6.29 -22.87
CA PRO A 671 -20.28 -5.50 -22.06
C PRO A 671 -21.13 -6.38 -21.12
N ASN A 672 -21.23 -7.68 -21.38
CA ASN A 672 -21.97 -8.57 -20.48
C ASN A 672 -21.20 -8.87 -19.19
N ARG A 673 -19.88 -8.63 -19.15
CA ARG A 673 -18.96 -9.01 -18.06
C ARG A 673 -18.67 -7.91 -17.03
N SER A 674 -19.12 -6.68 -17.27
CA SER A 674 -18.77 -5.51 -16.46
C SER A 674 -19.90 -4.99 -15.55
N ARG A 675 -21.16 -5.33 -15.84
CA ARG A 675 -22.39 -4.71 -15.27
C ARG A 675 -22.51 -3.19 -15.45
N VAL A 676 -21.61 -2.57 -16.21
CA VAL A 676 -21.61 -1.14 -16.49
C VAL A 676 -21.62 -0.90 -18.01
N GLY A 677 -22.20 0.21 -18.45
CA GLY A 677 -22.37 0.51 -19.88
C GLY A 677 -21.09 0.92 -20.62
N GLY A 678 -19.98 1.10 -19.91
CA GLY A 678 -18.72 1.58 -20.46
C GLY A 678 -17.48 0.99 -19.77
N GLN A 679 -16.34 1.64 -19.98
CA GLN A 679 -15.01 1.21 -19.51
C GLN A 679 -14.24 2.34 -18.83
N ALA A 680 -14.91 3.45 -18.52
CA ALA A 680 -14.36 4.57 -17.82
C ALA A 680 -14.51 4.41 -16.31
N LEU A 681 -13.78 5.19 -15.53
CA LEU A 681 -13.89 5.10 -14.08
C LEU A 681 -15.24 5.66 -13.60
N SER A 682 -15.74 6.71 -14.27
CA SER A 682 -17.04 7.29 -13.95
C SER A 682 -18.21 6.30 -14.10
N ASP A 683 -18.11 5.32 -15.01
CA ASP A 683 -19.12 4.27 -15.19
C ASP A 683 -19.35 3.45 -13.90
N TYR A 684 -18.32 3.30 -13.06
CA TYR A 684 -18.41 2.63 -11.76
C TYR A 684 -18.80 3.57 -10.61
N LEU A 685 -18.74 4.89 -10.83
CA LEU A 685 -19.03 5.92 -9.84
C LEU A 685 -20.43 6.53 -9.98
N GLY A 686 -21.19 6.14 -11.00
CA GLY A 686 -22.54 6.66 -11.27
C GLY A 686 -22.62 7.65 -12.42
N GLY A 687 -21.52 7.89 -13.14
CA GLY A 687 -21.43 8.78 -14.29
C GLY A 687 -20.74 10.12 -13.99
N MET A 688 -20.41 10.87 -15.05
CA MET A 688 -19.65 12.12 -14.98
C MET A 688 -20.40 13.26 -14.25
N ASP A 689 -21.73 13.23 -14.23
CA ASP A 689 -22.54 14.26 -13.57
C ASP A 689 -22.38 14.28 -12.04
N HIS A 690 -21.80 13.21 -11.46
CA HIS A 690 -21.48 13.10 -10.04
C HIS A 690 -20.05 13.56 -9.71
N ILE A 691 -19.31 14.11 -10.68
CA ILE A 691 -17.86 14.35 -10.53
C ILE A 691 -17.49 15.82 -10.74
N GLY A 692 -17.99 16.68 -9.85
CA GLY A 692 -17.56 18.09 -9.71
C GLY A 692 -17.42 18.88 -11.03
N PRO A 693 -16.66 19.99 -11.03
CA PRO A 693 -16.34 20.73 -12.25
C PRO A 693 -15.41 19.94 -13.18
N THR A 694 -15.71 19.96 -14.49
CA THR A 694 -14.96 19.28 -15.55
C THR A 694 -14.38 20.29 -16.55
N LEU A 695 -13.49 19.84 -17.45
CA LEU A 695 -12.97 20.66 -18.55
C LEU A 695 -14.09 21.02 -19.53
N SER A 696 -14.03 22.21 -20.14
CA SER A 696 -14.90 22.50 -21.27
C SER A 696 -14.65 21.51 -22.42
N ARG A 697 -15.75 21.09 -23.05
CA ARG A 697 -15.76 20.12 -24.15
C ARG A 697 -15.10 20.66 -25.40
#